data_AF-A0A1H3QHP3-F1
#
_entry.id   AF-A0A1H3QHP3-F1
#
_cell.length_a   1.000
_cell.length_b   1.000
_cell.length_c   1.000
_cell.angle_alpha   90.00
_cell.angle_beta   90.00
_cell.angle_gamma   90.00
#
_symmetry.space_group_name_H-M   'P 1'
#
loop_
_entity.id
_entity.type
_entity.pdbx_description
1 polymer ?
#
loop_
_entity_poly.entity_id
_entity_poly.type
_entity_poly.pdbx_seq_one_letter_code
_entity_poly.pdbx_strand_id
1 'polypeptide(L)'
;MPTLRILFATALLGLSLSVGPLQAAEPPSAESVQKSLDKIAERKLPEADQKALQAVLQQTLTQLSNKQDYEQRLNDLKQQLSNAPRQTSENQRELARLKATKVVPVAQRYANLPVAQLEELLTERTTQQGDMQKALAEANSLAITAQTRPERAQAEISSSQTRIQQINTILKNGKDAGKPINADQRNQLNAELAAINALIPLRRQELAGNSQLQDLGNSQHDLLMEKTARLEQEIQDLQTLINQKRLAQSQETVTQQSIEAQKAGSSSLLATESAANLKLSDYLLKSTDRLNELTQQNLQTKQQLDSVTQSDAALDEQISVLKGSLLLSKILYKQKQALPHLRLDRDLADQIADIRLYQFEVNQQRELITSPSSYVENLLATQPSEQVTPQLRKTLLDLAITRADLLERLNRELSALLNESITLQLNQKQLLSTSQSLRATLDEQMFWIPSNKPLDTEWLQTVPLRLEKQVTTLPWSSSLSELADGLAQRPLLFLPLLLLIAALLWRRKNLYLRLNKVHQDIGHFKRDSQWHTPQAILVNILLAMPVALGLALCGLALQFDARGQNANLGAALLQMAQAWLVFYTAYRILAPGGVAELHFRWEKPQVEFLQGWIRRLGLVVMALVAVVAVAEHQPAALADDVLGIGVVLTCYALMAWLLSRLLLSSPTHQNASLFRKAVAVLFTALPIALFIAVCFGYYYTALKLSDRLINTLYLLMFWLVIEATFVRGLSVAARRLAYQRALAKRQAAKEAGDGEAVVEEPTLDIEKVNEQSLRLIRLALLGGFMAGLYWVWSDLISVFSYLDNITLYEYTSGTGANMSMVPISIGDMLGALIIVGITFALARNLPGLLEVLVLSRLNLAQGSAYATTTLLSYVIAGIGFVSTLSTLGVSWDKLQWLVAALSVGLGFGMQAIFANFISGIIILFERPVRIGDTITIGNLSGTVSRIRIRATTITDFDRKDIIVPNQTFITGQLINWSLTDTVTRVTLKLGVDYGSDLDLVKELLLKAARDNPRVLKEPEPHVYFLNFGESTLDHELRMHVRELGDRNPVLDEVNRFINREFKKQHINISFRQMEIYLKNLHGQEYKMVPIEPEAKTIVPIPDGKPLREPPASRLD
;
A
#
# COMPACT_ATOMS: atom_id res chain seq x y z
N MET A 1 39.85 75.36 -49.21
CA MET A 1 38.76 74.44 -49.62
C MET A 1 37.75 74.22 -48.47
N PRO A 2 36.95 75.23 -48.07
CA PRO A 2 35.97 75.10 -46.97
C PRO A 2 34.60 74.56 -47.43
N THR A 3 34.35 74.53 -48.73
CA THR A 3 33.08 74.12 -49.34
C THR A 3 32.84 72.60 -49.28
N LEU A 4 33.90 71.78 -49.29
CA LEU A 4 33.77 70.32 -49.21
C LEU A 4 33.33 69.82 -47.82
N ARG A 5 33.72 70.52 -46.75
CA ARG A 5 33.33 70.16 -45.37
C ARG A 5 31.87 70.50 -45.09
N ILE A 6 31.36 71.58 -45.67
CA ILE A 6 29.94 71.95 -45.54
C ILE A 6 29.08 70.97 -46.33
N LEU A 7 29.49 70.56 -47.53
CA LEU A 7 28.81 69.52 -48.31
C LEU A 7 28.80 68.14 -47.61
N PHE A 8 29.90 67.76 -46.95
CA PHE A 8 29.93 66.52 -46.17
C PHE A 8 29.07 66.60 -44.90
N ALA A 9 29.06 67.75 -44.22
CA ALA A 9 28.24 67.96 -43.03
C ALA A 9 26.75 68.02 -43.36
N THR A 10 26.35 68.65 -44.46
CA THR A 10 24.95 68.67 -44.92
C THR A 10 24.50 67.33 -45.49
N ALA A 11 25.39 66.57 -46.14
CA ALA A 11 25.10 65.19 -46.55
C ALA A 11 24.94 64.25 -45.34
N LEU A 12 25.76 64.39 -44.30
CA LEU A 12 25.62 63.62 -43.05
C LEU A 12 24.36 64.00 -42.26
N LEU A 13 24.00 65.30 -42.22
CA LEU A 13 22.75 65.76 -41.62
C LEU A 13 21.52 65.27 -42.41
N GLY A 14 21.57 65.29 -43.75
CA GLY A 14 20.54 64.72 -44.62
C GLY A 14 20.39 63.20 -44.49
N LEU A 15 21.48 62.47 -44.26
CA LEU A 15 21.48 61.04 -43.97
C LEU A 15 20.96 60.71 -42.56
N SER A 16 21.16 61.61 -41.58
CA SER A 16 20.61 61.44 -40.23
C SER A 16 19.13 61.77 -40.12
N LEU A 17 18.60 62.65 -40.99
CA LEU A 17 17.19 63.03 -41.04
C LEU A 17 16.33 62.14 -41.95
N SER A 18 16.95 61.23 -42.71
CA SER A 18 16.27 60.23 -43.55
C SER A 18 16.09 58.87 -42.87
N VAL A 19 16.54 58.73 -41.62
CA VAL A 19 16.13 57.61 -40.76
C VAL A 19 14.74 57.96 -40.23
N GLY A 20 13.71 57.65 -41.00
CA GLY A 20 12.34 57.65 -40.49
C GLY A 20 12.28 56.76 -39.23
N PRO A 21 11.37 57.06 -38.28
CA PRO A 21 11.15 56.12 -37.17
C PRO A 21 10.89 54.75 -37.79
N LEU A 22 11.71 53.76 -37.43
CA LEU A 22 11.41 52.36 -37.68
C LEU A 22 10.07 52.07 -36.99
N GLN A 23 8.97 52.34 -37.69
CA GLN A 23 7.66 51.90 -37.27
C GLN A 23 7.75 50.39 -37.17
N ALA A 24 7.56 49.86 -35.96
CA ALA A 24 7.33 48.45 -35.77
C ALA A 24 6.22 48.03 -36.74
N ALA A 25 6.46 47.00 -37.55
CA ALA A 25 5.45 46.47 -38.45
C ALA A 25 4.19 46.18 -37.63
N GLU A 26 3.03 46.72 -38.04
CA GLU A 26 1.79 46.51 -37.32
C GLU A 26 1.48 45.01 -37.24
N PRO A 27 1.04 44.51 -36.07
CA PRO A 27 0.64 43.11 -35.94
C PRO A 27 -0.56 42.82 -36.85
N PRO A 28 -0.73 41.57 -37.33
CA PRO A 28 -1.86 41.21 -38.17
C PRO A 28 -3.20 41.39 -37.42
N SER A 29 -4.28 41.67 -38.16
CA SER A 29 -5.62 41.76 -37.56
C SER A 29 -6.14 40.38 -37.19
N ALA A 30 -6.85 40.26 -36.06
CA ALA A 30 -7.40 38.98 -35.61
C ALA A 30 -8.29 38.31 -36.67
N GLU A 31 -9.10 39.09 -37.39
CA GLU A 31 -9.93 38.59 -38.49
C GLU A 31 -9.10 38.00 -39.65
N SER A 32 -7.94 38.57 -39.96
CA SER A 32 -7.06 38.05 -41.02
C SER A 32 -6.38 36.74 -40.64
N VAL A 33 -6.06 36.57 -39.36
CA VAL A 33 -5.47 35.33 -38.81
C VAL A 33 -6.53 34.24 -38.71
N GLN A 34 -7.76 34.57 -38.28
CA GLN A 34 -8.88 33.63 -38.24
C GLN A 34 -9.23 33.12 -39.65
N LYS A 35 -9.33 34.01 -40.65
CA LYS A 35 -9.52 33.61 -42.06
C LYS A 35 -8.39 32.73 -42.58
N SER A 36 -7.16 32.92 -42.09
CA SER A 36 -6.02 32.09 -42.46
C SER A 36 -6.07 30.70 -41.81
N LEU A 37 -6.61 30.62 -40.58
CA LEU A 37 -6.86 29.37 -39.86
C LEU A 37 -7.96 28.54 -40.54
N ASP A 38 -9.07 29.18 -40.93
CA ASP A 38 -10.19 28.52 -41.59
C ASP A 38 -9.81 27.98 -42.98
N LYS A 39 -8.80 28.59 -43.63
CA LYS A 39 -8.29 28.21 -44.96
C LYS A 39 -7.07 27.27 -44.94
N ILE A 40 -6.69 26.70 -43.79
CA ILE A 40 -5.52 25.80 -43.70
C ILE A 40 -5.66 24.58 -44.64
N ALA A 41 -6.87 24.01 -44.72
CA ALA A 41 -7.15 22.85 -45.58
C ALA A 41 -6.95 23.16 -47.08
N GLU A 42 -7.10 24.43 -47.49
CA GLU A 42 -6.93 24.88 -48.88
C GLU A 42 -5.45 24.98 -49.29
N ARG A 43 -4.49 25.02 -48.33
CA ARG A 43 -3.05 25.26 -48.60
C ARG A 43 -2.28 24.02 -49.08
N LYS A 44 -2.89 22.83 -49.19
CA LYS A 44 -2.29 21.58 -49.72
C LYS A 44 -0.91 21.22 -49.12
N LEU A 45 -0.71 21.45 -47.83
CA LEU A 45 0.52 21.10 -47.10
C LEU A 45 0.49 19.66 -46.57
N PRO A 46 1.64 19.01 -46.29
CA PRO A 46 1.70 17.76 -45.53
C PRO A 46 1.01 17.87 -44.16
N GLU A 47 0.44 16.77 -43.64
CA GLU A 47 -0.38 16.79 -42.42
C GLU A 47 0.37 17.30 -41.17
N ALA A 48 1.67 17.00 -41.07
CA ALA A 48 2.53 17.52 -40.00
C ALA A 48 2.72 19.05 -40.07
N ASP A 49 2.89 19.59 -41.29
CA ASP A 49 3.09 21.03 -41.51
C ASP A 49 1.77 21.82 -41.35
N GLN A 50 0.63 21.21 -41.68
CA GLN A 50 -0.69 21.78 -41.40
C GLN A 50 -0.92 21.95 -39.89
N LYS A 51 -0.61 20.92 -39.09
CA LYS A 51 -0.72 21.00 -37.62
C LYS A 51 0.23 22.03 -37.03
N ALA A 52 1.47 22.11 -37.52
CA ALA A 52 2.43 23.12 -37.09
C ALA A 52 1.96 24.55 -37.42
N LEU A 53 1.43 24.77 -38.62
CA LEU A 53 0.87 26.07 -39.04
C LEU A 53 -0.38 26.43 -38.23
N GLN A 54 -1.25 25.46 -37.96
CA GLN A 54 -2.44 25.64 -37.12
C GLN A 54 -2.06 26.12 -35.72
N ALA A 55 -1.05 25.48 -35.10
CA ALA A 55 -0.54 25.89 -33.79
C ALA A 55 -0.01 27.34 -33.81
N VAL A 56 0.77 27.72 -34.83
CA VAL A 56 1.30 29.09 -34.99
C VAL A 56 0.18 30.11 -35.12
N LEU A 57 -0.85 29.84 -35.92
CA LEU A 57 -1.99 30.75 -36.13
C LEU A 57 -2.88 30.86 -34.87
N GLN A 58 -3.14 29.75 -34.18
CA GLN A 58 -3.85 29.75 -32.89
C GLN A 58 -3.09 30.52 -31.82
N GLN A 59 -1.78 30.34 -31.74
CA GLN A 59 -0.93 31.08 -30.82
C GLN A 59 -0.90 32.57 -31.16
N THR A 60 -0.89 32.92 -32.44
CA THR A 60 -1.00 34.32 -32.90
C THR A 60 -2.33 34.95 -32.46
N LEU A 61 -3.46 34.26 -32.64
CA LEU A 61 -4.77 34.71 -32.16
C LEU A 61 -4.79 34.88 -30.63
N THR A 62 -4.19 33.94 -29.90
CA THR A 62 -4.08 34.00 -28.44
C THR A 62 -3.32 35.27 -28.02
N GLN A 63 -2.19 35.60 -28.67
CA GLN A 63 -1.43 36.81 -28.34
C GLN A 63 -2.20 38.10 -28.68
N LEU A 64 -2.93 38.12 -29.79
CA LEU A 64 -3.77 39.27 -30.14
C LEU A 64 -4.92 39.47 -29.14
N SER A 65 -5.52 38.39 -28.67
CA SER A 65 -6.53 38.41 -27.60
C SER A 65 -5.92 38.88 -26.27
N ASN A 66 -4.74 38.39 -25.90
CA ASN A 66 -4.01 38.84 -24.71
C ASN A 66 -3.74 40.33 -24.75
N LYS A 67 -3.33 40.88 -25.90
CA LYS A 67 -3.14 42.33 -26.07
C LYS A 67 -4.41 43.10 -25.69
N GLN A 68 -5.56 42.71 -26.24
CA GLN A 68 -6.84 43.36 -25.97
C GLN A 68 -7.23 43.26 -24.49
N ASP A 69 -7.06 42.07 -23.88
CA ASP A 69 -7.33 41.84 -22.46
C ASP A 69 -6.42 42.70 -21.57
N TYR A 70 -5.12 42.82 -21.88
CA TYR A 70 -4.20 43.69 -21.13
C TYR A 70 -4.56 45.18 -21.25
N GLU A 71 -4.97 45.64 -22.44
CA GLU A 71 -5.44 47.02 -22.64
C GLU A 71 -6.73 47.30 -21.87
N GLN A 72 -7.67 46.35 -21.87
CA GLN A 72 -8.91 46.45 -21.10
C GLN A 72 -8.63 46.48 -19.59
N ARG A 73 -7.85 45.54 -19.07
CA ARG A 73 -7.45 45.51 -17.65
C ARG A 73 -6.70 46.76 -17.22
N LEU A 74 -5.88 47.35 -18.10
CA LEU A 74 -5.21 48.62 -17.81
C LEU A 74 -6.22 49.75 -17.63
N ASN A 75 -7.29 49.78 -18.44
CA ASN A 75 -8.35 50.77 -18.31
C ASN A 75 -9.17 50.55 -17.03
N ASP A 76 -9.56 49.31 -16.75
CA ASP A 76 -10.29 48.93 -15.54
C ASP A 76 -9.48 49.28 -14.28
N LEU A 77 -8.18 48.96 -14.27
CA LEU A 77 -7.26 49.31 -13.19
C LEU A 77 -7.15 50.82 -13.00
N LYS A 78 -7.04 51.61 -14.08
CA LYS A 78 -7.02 53.08 -13.97
C LYS A 78 -8.31 53.62 -13.33
N GLN A 79 -9.46 53.03 -13.67
CA GLN A 79 -10.74 53.40 -13.06
C GLN A 79 -10.84 52.96 -11.60
N GLN A 80 -10.28 51.80 -11.24
CA GLN A 80 -10.21 51.36 -9.85
C GLN A 80 -9.30 52.27 -9.01
N LEU A 81 -8.13 52.64 -9.53
CA LEU A 81 -7.16 53.52 -8.88
C LEU A 81 -7.70 54.94 -8.67
N SER A 82 -8.51 55.46 -9.60
CA SER A 82 -9.13 56.77 -9.43
C SER A 82 -10.19 56.79 -8.32
N ASN A 83 -10.89 55.67 -8.10
CA ASN A 83 -11.92 55.53 -7.07
C ASN A 83 -11.37 55.10 -5.69
N ALA A 84 -10.22 54.42 -5.66
CA ALA A 84 -9.66 53.82 -4.45
C ALA A 84 -9.47 54.79 -3.27
N PRO A 85 -8.93 56.02 -3.43
CA PRO A 85 -8.76 56.95 -2.31
C PRO A 85 -10.09 57.37 -1.66
N ARG A 86 -11.13 57.55 -2.49
CA ARG A 86 -12.47 57.91 -2.01
C ARG A 86 -13.07 56.77 -1.20
N GLN A 87 -13.04 55.56 -1.73
CA GLN A 87 -13.54 54.37 -1.04
C GLN A 87 -12.78 54.09 0.26
N THR A 88 -11.45 54.24 0.26
CA THR A 88 -10.60 54.07 1.45
C THR A 88 -11.02 55.02 2.57
N SER A 89 -11.24 56.30 2.24
CA SER A 89 -11.70 57.31 3.19
C SER A 89 -13.11 57.03 3.70
N GLU A 90 -14.03 56.60 2.83
CA GLU A 90 -15.38 56.18 3.20
C GLU A 90 -15.35 54.98 4.17
N ASN A 91 -14.56 53.95 3.87
CA ASN A 91 -14.39 52.77 4.73
C ASN A 91 -13.83 53.12 6.10
N GLN A 92 -12.77 53.94 6.16
CA GLN A 92 -12.16 54.37 7.42
C GLN A 92 -13.11 55.20 8.28
N ARG A 93 -13.91 56.09 7.66
CA ARG A 93 -14.94 56.86 8.36
C ARG A 93 -16.03 55.96 8.93
N GLU A 94 -16.49 54.97 8.15
CA GLU A 94 -17.49 54.01 8.60
C GLU A 94 -16.96 53.14 9.73
N LEU A 95 -15.72 52.65 9.62
CA LEU A 95 -15.03 51.88 10.67
C LEU A 95 -14.91 52.69 11.97
N ALA A 96 -14.47 53.95 11.88
CA ALA A 96 -14.38 54.84 13.04
C ALA A 96 -15.76 55.09 13.68
N ARG A 97 -16.80 55.28 12.86
CA ARG A 97 -18.19 55.43 13.33
C ARG A 97 -18.68 54.16 14.03
N LEU A 98 -18.40 52.98 13.48
CA LEU A 98 -18.76 51.70 14.09
C LEU A 98 -18.05 51.55 15.44
N LYS A 99 -16.72 51.70 15.49
CA LYS A 99 -15.92 51.60 16.72
C LYS A 99 -16.36 52.59 17.79
N ALA A 100 -16.78 53.80 17.43
CA ALA A 100 -17.32 54.79 18.36
C ALA A 100 -18.75 54.49 18.85
N THR A 101 -19.53 53.71 18.09
CA THR A 101 -20.91 53.37 18.44
C THR A 101 -20.94 52.22 19.45
N LYS A 102 -21.44 52.48 20.67
CA LYS A 102 -21.69 51.44 21.67
C LYS A 102 -22.76 50.47 21.17
N VAL A 103 -22.43 49.18 21.20
CA VAL A 103 -23.38 48.10 20.89
C VAL A 103 -24.39 48.02 22.04
N VAL A 104 -25.67 48.18 21.72
CA VAL A 104 -26.76 47.96 22.69
C VAL A 104 -26.96 46.46 22.84
N PRO A 105 -26.94 45.89 24.05
CA PRO A 105 -27.13 44.46 24.25
C PRO A 105 -28.43 43.96 23.60
N VAL A 106 -28.35 42.86 22.86
CA VAL A 106 -29.50 42.21 22.20
C VAL A 106 -30.62 41.90 23.19
N ALA A 107 -30.24 41.50 24.41
CA ALA A 107 -31.16 41.24 25.51
C ALA A 107 -32.05 42.44 25.87
N GLN A 108 -31.58 43.68 25.67
CA GLN A 108 -32.38 44.89 25.90
C GLN A 108 -33.22 45.27 24.67
N ARG A 109 -32.68 45.05 23.46
CA ARG A 109 -33.33 45.44 22.20
C ARG A 109 -34.52 44.55 21.84
N TYR A 110 -34.43 43.26 22.14
CA TYR A 110 -35.40 42.25 21.73
C TYR A 110 -36.04 41.49 22.90
N ALA A 111 -35.96 42.04 24.13
CA ALA A 111 -36.50 41.43 25.35
C ALA A 111 -37.96 40.95 25.21
N ASN A 112 -38.78 41.75 24.51
CA ASN A 112 -40.23 41.55 24.40
C ASN A 112 -40.64 40.68 23.21
N LEU A 113 -39.71 40.25 22.35
CA LEU A 113 -40.05 39.41 21.21
C LEU A 113 -40.32 37.95 21.65
N PRO A 114 -41.30 37.28 21.02
CA PRO A 114 -41.52 35.85 21.18
C PRO A 114 -40.39 35.03 20.52
N VAL A 115 -40.17 33.81 21.01
CA VAL A 115 -39.08 32.92 20.56
C VAL A 115 -39.10 32.70 19.04
N ALA A 116 -40.26 32.50 18.43
CA ALA A 116 -40.38 32.29 16.98
C ALA A 116 -39.87 33.48 16.14
N GLN A 117 -40.09 34.72 16.58
CA GLN A 117 -39.59 35.91 15.87
C GLN A 117 -38.08 36.11 16.08
N LEU A 118 -37.55 35.71 17.24
CA LEU A 118 -36.11 35.71 17.50
C LEU A 118 -35.38 34.69 16.61
N GLU A 119 -35.99 33.53 16.35
CA GLU A 119 -35.45 32.50 15.45
C GLU A 119 -35.41 32.95 13.98
N GLU A 120 -36.43 33.67 13.52
CA GLU A 120 -36.44 34.25 12.17
C GLU A 120 -35.32 35.30 12.02
N LEU A 121 -35.16 36.19 13.01
CA LEU A 121 -34.07 37.16 13.09
C LEU A 121 -32.69 36.49 13.11
N LEU A 122 -32.53 35.42 13.88
CA LEU A 122 -31.29 34.65 13.92
C LEU A 122 -30.95 34.07 12.54
N THR A 123 -31.96 33.56 11.83
CA THR A 123 -31.79 33.00 10.47
C THR A 123 -31.37 34.09 9.48
N GLU A 124 -31.98 35.27 9.54
CA GLU A 124 -31.62 36.43 8.72
C GLU A 124 -30.18 36.88 8.98
N ARG A 125 -29.79 37.03 10.25
CA ARG A 125 -28.44 37.46 10.65
C ARG A 125 -27.37 36.43 10.27
N THR A 126 -27.68 35.14 10.39
CA THR A 126 -26.80 34.05 9.94
C THR A 126 -26.58 34.07 8.43
N THR A 127 -27.61 34.40 7.65
CA THR A 127 -27.50 34.56 6.18
C THR A 127 -26.61 35.75 5.83
N GLN A 128 -26.82 36.90 6.49
CA GLN A 128 -25.97 38.08 6.31
C GLN A 128 -24.50 37.83 6.68
N GLN A 129 -24.24 37.00 7.69
CA GLN A 129 -22.89 36.62 8.07
C GLN A 129 -22.16 35.92 6.92
N GLY A 130 -22.84 35.00 6.21
CA GLY A 130 -22.28 34.31 5.05
C GLY A 130 -21.88 35.27 3.92
N ASP A 131 -22.76 36.21 3.58
CA ASP A 131 -22.47 37.23 2.55
C ASP A 131 -21.30 38.12 2.95
N MET A 132 -21.23 38.53 4.21
CA MET A 132 -20.20 39.43 4.72
C MET A 132 -18.84 38.73 4.86
N GLN A 133 -18.83 37.44 5.18
CA GLN A 133 -17.62 36.60 5.15
C GLN A 133 -17.08 36.45 3.72
N LYS A 134 -17.96 36.29 2.72
CA LYS A 134 -17.55 36.25 1.31
C LYS A 134 -16.88 37.56 0.89
N ALA A 135 -17.48 38.71 1.23
CA ALA A 135 -16.89 40.01 0.96
C ALA A 135 -15.55 40.22 1.70
N LEU A 136 -15.43 39.73 2.94
CA LEU A 136 -14.18 39.77 3.70
C LEU A 136 -13.09 38.94 3.02
N ALA A 137 -13.43 37.78 2.44
CA ALA A 137 -12.50 36.96 1.68
C ALA A 137 -11.97 37.68 0.43
N GLU A 138 -12.86 38.36 -0.31
CA GLU A 138 -12.47 39.17 -1.48
C GLU A 138 -11.55 40.33 -1.09
N ALA A 139 -11.87 41.05 0.00
CA ALA A 139 -11.03 42.13 0.51
C ALA A 139 -9.65 41.63 0.97
N ASN A 140 -9.60 40.46 1.61
CA ASN A 140 -8.36 39.83 2.05
C ASN A 140 -7.49 39.39 0.86
N SER A 141 -8.09 38.77 -0.17
CA SER A 141 -7.39 38.42 -1.42
C SER A 141 -6.82 39.67 -2.10
N LEU A 142 -7.56 40.77 -2.14
CA LEU A 142 -7.08 42.04 -2.71
C LEU A 142 -5.89 42.61 -1.92
N ALA A 143 -5.95 42.60 -0.58
CA ALA A 143 -4.87 43.05 0.28
C ALA A 143 -3.59 42.20 0.11
N ILE A 144 -3.73 40.88 0.11
CA ILE A 144 -2.62 39.93 -0.10
C ILE A 144 -2.04 40.10 -1.52
N THR A 145 -2.88 40.19 -2.54
CA THR A 145 -2.44 40.40 -3.92
C THR A 145 -1.67 41.70 -4.05
N ALA A 146 -2.11 42.80 -3.42
CA ALA A 146 -1.38 44.07 -3.41
C ALA A 146 -0.03 43.97 -2.67
N GLN A 147 0.07 43.16 -1.62
CA GLN A 147 1.34 42.96 -0.91
C GLN A 147 2.39 42.24 -1.76
N THR A 148 1.95 41.35 -2.65
CA THR A 148 2.81 40.46 -3.45
C THR A 148 3.05 40.95 -4.88
N ARG A 149 2.21 41.86 -5.38
CA ARG A 149 2.26 42.44 -6.72
C ARG A 149 3.62 43.05 -7.12
N PRO A 150 4.37 43.75 -6.23
CA PRO A 150 5.60 44.42 -6.65
C PRO A 150 6.69 43.47 -7.15
N GLU A 151 6.91 42.37 -6.44
CA GLU A 151 7.91 41.36 -6.84
C GLU A 151 7.51 40.72 -8.19
N ARG A 152 6.22 40.38 -8.36
CA ARG A 152 5.69 39.77 -9.60
C ARG A 152 5.82 40.69 -10.79
N ALA A 153 5.36 41.94 -10.66
CA ALA A 153 5.39 42.91 -11.73
C ALA A 153 6.84 43.23 -12.15
N GLN A 154 7.78 43.31 -11.20
CA GLN A 154 9.19 43.50 -11.53
C GLN A 154 9.80 42.31 -12.29
N ALA A 155 9.54 41.08 -11.83
CA ALA A 155 10.02 39.86 -12.50
C ALA A 155 9.46 39.74 -13.92
N GLU A 156 8.14 39.91 -14.08
CA GLU A 156 7.49 39.86 -15.39
C GLU A 156 8.01 40.96 -16.33
N ILE A 157 8.13 42.21 -15.85
CA ILE A 157 8.68 43.31 -16.65
C ILE A 157 10.11 42.97 -17.12
N SER A 158 10.96 42.43 -16.23
CA SER A 158 12.33 42.05 -16.58
C SER A 158 12.37 40.91 -17.62
N SER A 159 11.57 39.85 -17.43
CA SER A 159 11.48 38.76 -18.41
C SER A 159 10.90 39.23 -19.76
N SER A 160 9.89 40.10 -19.73
CA SER A 160 9.27 40.70 -20.91
C SER A 160 10.24 41.59 -21.67
N GLN A 161 11.06 42.39 -20.98
CA GLN A 161 12.11 43.19 -21.62
C GLN A 161 13.18 42.32 -22.30
N THR A 162 13.62 41.25 -21.61
CA THR A 162 14.56 40.28 -22.18
C THR A 162 13.95 39.61 -23.42
N ARG A 163 12.67 39.22 -23.35
CA ARG A 163 11.94 38.62 -24.46
C ARG A 163 11.77 39.59 -25.64
N ILE A 164 11.45 40.87 -25.40
CA ILE A 164 11.41 41.90 -26.44
C ILE A 164 12.75 42.00 -27.17
N GLN A 165 13.88 42.00 -26.44
CA GLN A 165 15.21 42.04 -27.06
C GLN A 165 15.48 40.80 -27.94
N GLN A 166 15.09 39.61 -27.48
CA GLN A 166 15.19 38.37 -28.26
C GLN A 166 14.34 38.44 -29.53
N ILE A 167 13.05 38.81 -29.41
CA ILE A 167 12.13 38.94 -30.54
C ILE A 167 12.67 39.95 -31.55
N ASN A 168 13.10 41.13 -31.10
CA ASN A 168 13.68 42.15 -31.97
C ASN A 168 14.94 41.66 -32.70
N THR A 169 15.78 40.85 -32.03
CA THR A 169 16.96 40.25 -32.64
C THR A 169 16.57 39.22 -33.71
N ILE A 170 15.58 38.38 -33.44
CA ILE A 170 15.05 37.38 -34.40
C ILE A 170 14.43 38.07 -35.62
N LEU A 171 13.60 39.10 -35.40
CA LEU A 171 12.96 39.87 -36.45
C LEU A 171 13.99 40.63 -37.31
N LYS A 172 15.03 41.20 -36.69
CA LYS A 172 16.11 41.91 -37.39
C LYS A 172 16.99 40.97 -38.22
N ASN A 173 17.35 39.80 -37.67
CA ASN A 173 18.21 38.83 -38.35
C ASN A 173 17.46 37.95 -39.34
N GLY A 174 16.12 37.93 -39.27
CA GLY A 174 15.26 37.09 -40.10
C GLY A 174 15.46 35.58 -39.88
N LYS A 175 16.10 35.21 -38.78
CA LYS A 175 16.43 33.82 -38.43
C LYS A 175 16.16 33.56 -36.95
N ASP A 176 15.60 32.40 -36.67
CA ASP A 176 15.44 31.86 -35.32
C ASP A 176 16.27 30.56 -35.20
N ALA A 177 17.16 30.51 -34.21
CA ALA A 177 18.12 29.40 -34.02
C ALA A 177 18.86 28.96 -35.31
N GLY A 178 19.16 29.89 -36.22
CA GLY A 178 19.85 29.63 -37.50
C GLY A 178 18.95 29.26 -38.69
N LYS A 179 17.64 29.04 -38.48
CA LYS A 179 16.66 28.77 -39.55
C LYS A 179 15.95 30.06 -39.99
N PRO A 180 15.65 30.25 -41.29
CA PRO A 180 14.88 31.41 -41.74
C PRO A 180 13.44 31.34 -41.19
N ILE A 181 12.93 32.47 -40.73
CA ILE A 181 11.55 32.57 -40.21
C ILE A 181 10.55 32.82 -41.33
N ASN A 182 9.42 32.12 -41.30
CA ASN A 182 8.34 32.27 -42.28
C ASN A 182 7.46 33.50 -41.97
N ALA A 183 6.63 33.93 -42.94
CA ALA A 183 5.74 35.08 -42.77
C ALA A 183 4.74 34.90 -41.60
N ASP A 184 4.16 33.70 -41.46
CA ASP A 184 3.24 33.39 -40.36
C ASP A 184 3.94 33.38 -38.98
N GLN A 185 5.22 32.98 -38.92
CA GLN A 185 6.03 33.07 -37.70
C GLN A 185 6.43 34.52 -37.37
N ARG A 186 6.70 35.35 -38.37
CA ARG A 186 6.91 36.80 -38.15
C ARG A 186 5.65 37.45 -37.59
N ASN A 187 4.48 37.08 -38.11
CA ASN A 187 3.19 37.54 -37.63
C ASN A 187 2.95 37.14 -36.17
N GLN A 188 3.28 35.90 -35.79
CA GLN A 188 3.26 35.44 -34.41
C GLN A 188 4.15 36.28 -33.50
N LEU A 189 5.42 36.50 -33.89
CA LEU A 189 6.39 37.27 -33.12
C LEU A 189 5.97 38.75 -32.97
N ASN A 190 5.39 39.35 -34.02
CA ASN A 190 4.86 40.71 -33.96
C ASN A 190 3.62 40.80 -33.05
N ALA A 191 2.73 39.79 -33.07
CA ALA A 191 1.59 39.72 -32.17
C ALA A 191 2.04 39.54 -30.70
N GLU A 192 3.04 38.69 -30.45
CA GLU A 192 3.65 38.51 -29.14
C GLU A 192 4.27 39.82 -28.63
N LEU A 193 5.04 40.52 -29.48
CA LEU A 193 5.63 41.82 -29.15
C LEU A 193 4.56 42.87 -28.82
N ALA A 194 3.46 42.91 -29.57
CA ALA A 194 2.35 43.82 -29.32
C ALA A 194 1.63 43.51 -27.99
N ALA A 195 1.45 42.23 -27.66
CA ALA A 195 0.88 41.80 -26.37
C ALA A 195 1.79 42.18 -25.20
N ILE A 196 3.10 41.94 -25.31
CA ILE A 196 4.07 42.32 -24.27
C ILE A 196 4.11 43.85 -24.09
N ASN A 197 4.03 44.61 -25.17
CA ASN A 197 3.98 46.08 -25.11
C ASN A 197 2.70 46.62 -24.48
N ALA A 198 1.59 45.87 -24.50
CA ALA A 198 0.38 46.18 -23.73
C ALA A 198 0.48 45.75 -22.25
N LEU A 199 1.18 44.65 -21.97
CA LEU A 199 1.39 44.13 -20.61
C LEU A 199 2.29 45.05 -19.76
N ILE A 200 3.37 45.60 -20.32
CA ILE A 200 4.33 46.42 -19.55
C ILE A 200 3.64 47.66 -18.93
N PRO A 201 2.84 48.46 -19.66
CA PRO A 201 2.07 49.57 -19.09
C PRO A 201 1.10 49.12 -17.99
N LEU A 202 0.42 47.97 -18.16
CA LEU A 202 -0.44 47.38 -17.12
C LEU A 202 0.36 47.12 -15.84
N ARG A 203 1.47 46.37 -15.92
CA ARG A 203 2.31 46.07 -14.75
C ARG A 203 2.94 47.30 -14.11
N ARG A 204 3.32 48.31 -14.91
CA ARG A 204 3.82 49.60 -14.39
C ARG A 204 2.74 50.39 -13.66
N GLN A 205 1.52 50.42 -14.19
CA GLN A 205 0.39 51.08 -13.54
C GLN A 205 0.02 50.36 -12.23
N GLU A 206 0.06 49.02 -12.24
CA GLU A 206 -0.12 48.19 -11.04
C GLU A 206 0.92 48.50 -9.96
N LEU A 207 2.20 48.65 -10.33
CA LEU A 207 3.27 49.06 -9.41
C LEU A 207 3.05 50.45 -8.84
N ALA A 208 2.71 51.42 -9.70
CA ALA A 208 2.51 52.82 -9.31
C ALA A 208 1.28 52.98 -8.39
N GLY A 209 0.22 52.21 -8.63
CA GLY A 209 -1.01 52.22 -7.84
C GLY A 209 -1.04 51.24 -6.67
N ASN A 210 0.06 50.51 -6.41
CA ASN A 210 0.06 49.40 -5.46
C ASN A 210 -0.29 49.82 -4.03
N SER A 211 0.27 50.94 -3.57
CA SER A 211 -0.02 51.48 -2.23
C SER A 211 -1.49 51.84 -2.08
N GLN A 212 -2.10 52.46 -3.09
CA GLN A 212 -3.52 52.83 -3.07
C GLN A 212 -4.44 51.60 -3.02
N LEU A 213 -4.10 50.54 -3.74
CA LEU A 213 -4.85 49.29 -3.70
C LEU A 213 -4.65 48.52 -2.39
N GLN A 214 -3.44 48.57 -1.83
CA GLN A 214 -3.16 48.01 -0.52
C GLN A 214 -3.96 48.74 0.58
N ASP A 215 -3.99 50.07 0.54
CA ASP A 215 -4.78 50.87 1.48
C ASP A 215 -6.28 50.61 1.34
N LEU A 216 -6.78 50.48 0.09
CA LEU A 216 -8.17 50.11 -0.19
C LEU A 216 -8.50 48.73 0.39
N GLY A 217 -7.70 47.71 0.07
CA GLY A 217 -7.88 46.35 0.56
C GLY A 217 -7.85 46.26 2.08
N ASN A 218 -6.86 46.89 2.72
CA ASN A 218 -6.75 46.96 4.17
C ASN A 218 -7.96 47.67 4.80
N SER A 219 -8.40 48.80 4.24
CA SER A 219 -9.56 49.54 4.77
C SER A 219 -10.87 48.76 4.63
N GLN A 220 -11.07 48.03 3.53
CA GLN A 220 -12.22 47.16 3.31
C GLN A 220 -12.17 45.97 4.27
N HIS A 221 -11.01 45.33 4.38
CA HIS A 221 -10.77 44.22 5.29
C HIS A 221 -11.08 44.63 6.74
N ASP A 222 -10.52 45.74 7.22
CA ASP A 222 -10.71 46.18 8.61
C ASP A 222 -12.16 46.56 8.90
N LEU A 223 -12.85 47.19 7.94
CA LEU A 223 -14.27 47.49 8.04
C LEU A 223 -15.13 46.22 8.12
N LEU A 224 -14.90 45.30 7.18
CA LEU A 224 -15.66 44.05 7.09
C LEU A 224 -15.36 43.14 8.28
N MET A 225 -14.13 43.09 8.76
CA MET A 225 -13.76 42.34 9.96
C MET A 225 -14.54 42.86 11.18
N GLU A 226 -14.60 44.18 11.40
CA GLU A 226 -15.38 44.76 12.50
C GLU A 226 -16.89 44.50 12.34
N LYS A 227 -17.43 44.62 11.11
CA LYS A 227 -18.84 44.31 10.83
C LYS A 227 -19.16 42.84 11.12
N THR A 228 -18.32 41.91 10.68
CA THR A 228 -18.48 40.47 10.90
C THR A 228 -18.37 40.13 12.38
N ALA A 229 -17.39 40.68 13.10
CA ALA A 229 -17.24 40.46 14.54
C ALA A 229 -18.47 40.94 15.34
N ARG A 230 -19.06 42.09 14.96
CA ARG A 230 -20.28 42.59 15.59
C ARG A 230 -21.50 41.72 15.28
N LEU A 231 -21.62 41.29 14.03
CA LEU A 231 -22.72 40.42 13.62
C LEU A 231 -22.62 39.06 14.31
N GLU A 232 -21.41 38.51 14.46
CA GLU A 232 -21.15 37.30 15.24
C GLU A 232 -21.54 37.45 16.70
N GLN A 233 -21.18 38.56 17.33
CA GLN A 233 -21.61 38.86 18.69
C GLN A 233 -23.15 38.97 18.78
N GLU A 234 -23.79 39.62 17.82
CA GLU A 234 -25.26 39.75 17.78
C GLU A 234 -25.94 38.38 17.62
N ILE A 235 -25.41 37.49 16.76
CA ILE A 235 -25.88 36.12 16.60
C ILE A 235 -25.72 35.34 17.91
N GLN A 236 -24.57 35.41 18.57
CA GLN A 236 -24.34 34.74 19.85
C GLN A 236 -25.26 35.25 20.96
N ASP A 237 -25.45 36.56 21.05
CA ASP A 237 -26.34 37.16 22.04
C ASP A 237 -27.82 36.83 21.75
N LEU A 238 -28.25 36.80 20.48
CA LEU A 238 -29.58 36.35 20.06
C LEU A 238 -29.81 34.89 20.44
N GLN A 239 -28.84 34.02 20.16
CA GLN A 239 -28.88 32.61 20.53
C GLN A 239 -29.02 32.45 22.04
N THR A 240 -28.22 33.19 22.81
CA THR A 240 -28.24 33.17 24.28
C THR A 240 -29.61 33.60 24.81
N LEU A 241 -30.22 34.64 24.23
CA LEU A 241 -31.55 35.10 24.60
C LEU A 241 -32.65 34.07 24.26
N ILE A 242 -32.56 33.43 23.09
CA ILE A 242 -33.47 32.34 22.68
C ILE A 242 -33.36 31.17 23.68
N ASN A 243 -32.13 30.74 23.97
CA ASN A 243 -31.85 29.63 24.88
C ASN A 243 -32.36 29.92 26.29
N GLN A 244 -32.12 31.12 26.82
CA GLN A 244 -32.64 31.54 28.12
C GLN A 244 -34.18 31.55 28.17
N LYS A 245 -34.84 32.03 27.11
CA LYS A 245 -36.32 32.04 27.03
C LYS A 245 -36.89 30.62 26.95
N ARG A 246 -36.27 29.72 26.15
CA ARG A 246 -36.67 28.30 26.07
C ARG A 246 -36.46 27.56 27.40
N LEU A 247 -35.33 27.80 28.07
CA LEU A 247 -35.05 27.22 29.38
C LEU A 247 -36.05 27.72 30.42
N ALA A 248 -36.37 29.02 30.44
CA ALA A 248 -37.36 29.59 31.35
C ALA A 248 -38.76 28.99 31.15
N GLN A 249 -39.20 28.83 29.89
CA GLN A 249 -40.47 28.17 29.55
C GLN A 249 -40.51 26.70 30.00
N SER A 250 -39.41 25.97 29.83
CA SER A 250 -39.29 24.57 30.25
C SER A 250 -39.26 24.44 31.77
N GLN A 251 -38.55 25.33 32.47
CA GLN A 251 -38.50 25.38 33.93
C GLN A 251 -39.88 25.71 34.52
N GLU A 252 -40.60 26.67 33.93
CA GLU A 252 -41.97 27.01 34.33
C GLU A 252 -42.89 25.79 34.20
N THR A 253 -42.77 25.06 33.08
CA THR A 253 -43.52 23.81 32.85
C THR A 253 -43.22 22.75 33.93
N VAL A 254 -41.95 22.52 34.28
CA VAL A 254 -41.55 21.59 35.36
C VAL A 254 -42.10 22.06 36.72
N THR A 255 -42.01 23.35 37.02
CA THR A 255 -42.53 23.87 38.31
C THR A 255 -44.05 23.71 38.41
N GLN A 256 -44.80 24.01 37.34
CA GLN A 256 -46.25 23.83 37.30
C GLN A 256 -46.64 22.35 37.50
N GLN A 257 -45.95 21.43 36.82
CA GLN A 257 -46.17 19.99 36.98
C GLN A 257 -45.76 19.48 38.37
N SER A 258 -44.70 20.03 38.98
CA SER A 258 -44.31 19.68 40.34
C SER A 258 -45.36 20.10 41.39
N ILE A 259 -46.00 21.26 41.19
CA ILE A 259 -47.08 21.77 42.03
C ILE A 259 -48.33 20.90 41.84
N GLU A 260 -48.65 20.50 40.61
CA GLU A 260 -49.75 19.58 40.32
C GLU A 260 -49.52 18.18 40.93
N ALA A 261 -48.28 17.67 40.89
CA ALA A 261 -47.89 16.42 41.53
C ALA A 261 -48.01 16.46 43.06
N GLN A 262 -47.65 17.58 43.69
CA GLN A 262 -47.83 17.76 45.13
C GLN A 262 -49.32 17.87 45.52
N LYS A 263 -50.15 18.48 44.67
CA LYS A 263 -51.61 18.61 44.88
C LYS A 263 -52.36 17.28 44.73
N ALA A 264 -51.83 16.31 43.99
CA ALA A 264 -52.51 15.04 43.68
C ALA A 264 -52.68 14.09 44.90
N GLY A 265 -51.96 14.30 45.99
CA GLY A 265 -52.10 13.52 47.24
C GLY A 265 -51.83 12.01 47.11
N SER A 266 -52.04 11.24 48.18
CA SER A 266 -51.64 9.81 48.32
C SER A 266 -52.51 8.79 47.57
N SER A 267 -53.30 9.20 46.57
CA SER A 267 -54.02 8.24 45.72
C SER A 267 -53.04 7.62 44.71
N SER A 268 -52.87 6.29 44.73
CA SER A 268 -51.74 5.67 44.03
C SER A 268 -51.75 5.91 42.52
N LEU A 269 -52.93 6.00 41.89
CA LEU A 269 -53.05 6.20 40.44
C LEU A 269 -52.73 7.64 40.02
N LEU A 270 -53.31 8.67 40.65
CA LEU A 270 -52.98 10.07 40.32
C LEU A 270 -51.52 10.39 40.62
N ALA A 271 -50.97 9.85 41.70
CA ALA A 271 -49.55 10.00 42.02
C ALA A 271 -48.65 9.38 40.94
N THR A 272 -49.02 8.22 40.40
CA THR A 272 -48.27 7.54 39.32
C THR A 272 -48.36 8.33 38.01
N GLU A 273 -49.57 8.77 37.62
CA GLU A 273 -49.78 9.50 36.37
C GLU A 273 -49.15 10.90 36.40
N SER A 274 -49.21 11.58 37.55
CA SER A 274 -48.56 12.87 37.73
C SER A 274 -47.03 12.76 37.80
N ALA A 275 -46.48 11.70 38.43
CA ALA A 275 -45.04 11.43 38.44
C ALA A 275 -44.50 11.15 37.02
N ALA A 276 -45.28 10.48 36.16
CA ALA A 276 -44.90 10.26 34.76
C ALA A 276 -44.85 11.58 33.96
N ASN A 277 -45.80 12.50 34.19
CA ASN A 277 -45.76 13.85 33.58
C ASN A 277 -44.55 14.66 34.09
N LEU A 278 -44.26 14.61 35.39
CA LEU A 278 -43.08 15.25 35.97
C LEU A 278 -41.78 14.71 35.35
N LYS A 279 -41.69 13.38 35.13
CA LYS A 279 -40.55 12.75 34.46
C LYS A 279 -40.40 13.27 33.03
N LEU A 280 -41.49 13.35 32.26
CA LEU A 280 -41.46 13.90 30.89
C LEU A 280 -41.02 15.36 30.87
N SER A 281 -41.49 16.19 31.82
CA SER A 281 -41.05 17.58 31.95
C SER A 281 -39.57 17.71 32.33
N ASP A 282 -39.03 16.84 33.21
CA ASP A 282 -37.60 16.81 33.55
C ASP A 282 -36.73 16.41 32.35
N TYR A 283 -37.18 15.42 31.56
CA TYR A 283 -36.51 15.06 30.29
C TYR A 283 -36.58 16.18 29.26
N LEU A 284 -37.70 16.90 29.16
CA LEU A 284 -37.83 18.08 28.30
C LEU A 284 -36.81 19.14 28.69
N LEU A 285 -36.71 19.47 29.98
CA LEU A 285 -35.74 20.44 30.48
C LEU A 285 -34.30 20.02 30.17
N LYS A 286 -33.93 18.76 30.43
CA LYS A 286 -32.60 18.21 30.11
C LYS A 286 -32.30 18.23 28.62
N SER A 287 -33.29 17.91 27.79
CA SER A 287 -33.15 17.92 26.33
C SER A 287 -32.95 19.34 25.81
N THR A 288 -33.70 20.31 26.35
CA THR A 288 -33.55 21.73 26.01
C THR A 288 -32.20 22.29 26.46
N ASP A 289 -31.71 21.94 27.66
CA ASP A 289 -30.39 22.34 28.13
C ASP A 289 -29.26 21.76 27.26
N ARG A 290 -29.35 20.46 26.91
CA ARG A 290 -28.40 19.81 26.01
C ARG A 290 -28.45 20.37 24.59
N LEU A 291 -29.64 20.68 24.07
CA LEU A 291 -29.80 21.34 22.77
C LEU A 291 -29.07 22.68 22.77
N ASN A 292 -29.23 23.49 23.81
CA ASN A 292 -28.54 24.77 23.95
C ASN A 292 -27.01 24.62 23.91
N GLU A 293 -26.47 23.63 24.64
CA GLU A 293 -25.03 23.33 24.65
C GLU A 293 -24.53 22.91 23.26
N LEU A 294 -25.25 21.99 22.60
CA LEU A 294 -24.88 21.50 21.26
C LEU A 294 -24.96 22.60 20.21
N THR A 295 -25.97 23.46 20.24
CA THR A 295 -26.07 24.60 19.33
C THR A 295 -24.87 25.55 19.50
N GLN A 296 -24.43 25.80 20.73
CA GLN A 296 -23.24 26.62 20.99
C GLN A 296 -21.96 25.96 20.44
N GLN A 297 -21.78 24.66 20.67
CA GLN A 297 -20.65 23.91 20.14
C GLN A 297 -20.64 23.85 18.61
N ASN A 298 -21.82 23.69 18.00
CA ASN A 298 -21.98 23.64 16.54
C ASN A 298 -21.60 24.98 15.91
N LEU A 299 -22.02 26.09 16.50
CA LEU A 299 -21.68 27.43 16.02
C LEU A 299 -20.16 27.69 16.09
N GLN A 300 -19.51 27.35 17.21
CA GLN A 300 -18.05 27.45 17.34
C GLN A 300 -17.31 26.57 16.33
N THR A 301 -17.79 25.34 16.13
CA THR A 301 -17.20 24.39 15.16
C THR A 301 -17.35 24.92 13.74
N LYS A 302 -18.53 25.45 13.41
CA LYS A 302 -18.81 26.04 12.09
C LYS A 302 -17.94 27.27 11.83
N GLN A 303 -17.78 28.17 12.80
CA GLN A 303 -16.87 29.31 12.68
C GLN A 303 -15.42 28.87 12.39
N GLN A 304 -14.93 27.85 13.09
CA GLN A 304 -13.60 27.28 12.82
C GLN A 304 -13.52 26.65 11.42
N LEU A 305 -14.57 25.95 10.99
CA LEU A 305 -14.65 25.36 9.66
C LEU A 305 -14.61 26.42 8.57
N ASP A 306 -15.39 27.49 8.71
CA ASP A 306 -15.44 28.59 7.73
C ASP A 306 -14.07 29.27 7.62
N SER A 307 -13.41 29.53 8.76
CA SER A 307 -12.06 30.11 8.79
C SER A 307 -11.00 29.22 8.12
N VAL A 308 -11.05 27.90 8.36
CA VAL A 308 -10.13 26.93 7.73
C VAL A 308 -10.41 26.81 6.23
N THR A 309 -11.69 26.76 5.84
CA THR A 309 -12.10 26.68 4.43
C THR A 309 -11.69 27.93 3.65
N GLN A 310 -11.81 29.11 4.26
CA GLN A 310 -11.33 30.35 3.67
C GLN A 310 -9.80 30.36 3.53
N SER A 311 -9.08 29.84 4.53
CA SER A 311 -7.62 29.73 4.47
C SER A 311 -7.16 28.77 3.38
N ASP A 312 -7.89 27.68 3.16
CA ASP A 312 -7.66 26.71 2.08
C ASP A 312 -7.88 27.34 0.70
N ALA A 313 -9.00 28.05 0.50
CA ALA A 313 -9.28 28.76 -0.76
C ALA A 313 -8.23 29.85 -1.07
N ALA A 314 -7.77 30.57 -0.04
CA ALA A 314 -6.74 31.60 -0.20
C ALA A 314 -5.34 31.01 -0.44
N LEU A 315 -5.09 29.77 -0.04
CA LEU A 315 -3.79 29.11 -0.15
C LEU A 315 -3.42 28.87 -1.62
N ASP A 316 -4.33 28.33 -2.43
CA ASP A 316 -4.06 28.04 -3.85
C ASP A 316 -3.73 29.32 -4.64
N GLU A 317 -4.48 30.39 -4.38
CA GLU A 317 -4.20 31.70 -4.95
C GLU A 317 -2.80 32.17 -4.53
N GLN A 318 -2.48 32.13 -3.23
CA GLN A 318 -1.19 32.55 -2.71
C GLN A 318 -0.01 31.73 -3.26
N ILE A 319 -0.13 30.41 -3.38
CA ILE A 319 0.91 29.54 -3.95
C ILE A 319 1.16 29.91 -5.41
N SER A 320 0.09 30.04 -6.20
CA SER A 320 0.21 30.39 -7.63
C SER A 320 0.80 31.79 -7.83
N VAL A 321 0.51 32.72 -6.92
CA VAL A 321 0.91 34.13 -6.95
C VAL A 321 2.36 34.31 -6.52
N LEU A 322 2.79 33.63 -5.46
CA LEU A 322 4.09 33.83 -4.80
C LEU A 322 5.14 32.77 -5.15
N LYS A 323 4.89 31.94 -6.17
CA LYS A 323 5.80 30.87 -6.59
C LYS A 323 7.22 31.41 -6.79
N GLY A 324 8.16 30.99 -5.93
CA GLY A 324 9.57 31.40 -5.96
C GLY A 324 9.94 32.58 -5.05
N SER A 325 9.00 33.23 -4.37
CA SER A 325 9.28 34.26 -3.36
C SER A 325 9.53 33.63 -1.98
N LEU A 326 10.54 34.13 -1.26
CA LEU A 326 10.86 33.70 0.10
C LEU A 326 9.75 34.05 1.11
N LEU A 327 8.93 35.06 0.79
CA LEU A 327 7.79 35.47 1.62
C LEU A 327 6.75 34.36 1.72
N LEU A 328 6.60 33.53 0.66
CA LEU A 328 5.64 32.44 0.63
C LEU A 328 5.84 31.48 1.79
N SER A 329 7.07 30.99 1.98
CA SER A 329 7.40 30.03 3.04
C SER A 329 6.99 30.54 4.44
N LYS A 330 7.15 31.85 4.69
CA LYS A 330 6.78 32.50 5.95
C LYS A 330 5.26 32.64 6.12
N ILE A 331 4.53 32.94 5.05
CA ILE A 331 3.07 33.02 5.05
C ILE A 331 2.46 31.63 5.27
N LEU A 332 2.91 30.61 4.52
CA LEU A 332 2.49 29.22 4.66
C LEU A 332 2.67 28.72 6.10
N TYR A 333 3.79 29.07 6.71
CA TYR A 333 4.05 28.72 8.10
C TYR A 333 3.09 29.42 9.08
N LYS A 334 2.86 30.72 8.91
CA LYS A 334 1.93 31.48 9.77
C LYS A 334 0.51 30.89 9.68
N GLN A 335 0.09 30.46 8.50
CA GLN A 335 -1.20 29.77 8.31
C GLN A 335 -1.23 28.42 9.01
N LYS A 336 -0.15 27.62 8.89
CA LYS A 336 -0.02 26.35 9.61
C LYS A 336 -0.14 26.51 11.13
N GLN A 337 0.42 27.57 11.69
CA GLN A 337 0.29 27.88 13.12
C GLN A 337 -1.09 28.40 13.52
N ALA A 338 -1.81 29.05 12.61
CA ALA A 338 -3.16 29.57 12.84
C ALA A 338 -4.23 28.45 12.79
N LEU A 339 -3.89 27.25 12.32
CA LEU A 339 -4.82 26.11 12.30
C LEU A 339 -5.28 25.73 13.72
N PRO A 340 -6.59 25.53 13.94
CA PRO A 340 -7.12 25.21 15.26
C PRO A 340 -6.67 23.82 15.74
N HIS A 341 -6.49 23.67 17.06
CA HIS A 341 -6.29 22.36 17.68
C HIS A 341 -7.63 21.64 17.84
N LEU A 342 -7.86 20.63 17.02
CA LEU A 342 -9.12 19.89 16.98
C LEU A 342 -9.24 18.92 18.16
N ARG A 343 -10.35 19.02 18.90
CA ARG A 343 -10.81 18.01 19.86
C ARG A 343 -12.17 17.50 19.39
N LEU A 344 -12.23 16.23 19.00
CA LEU A 344 -13.47 15.60 18.56
C LEU A 344 -14.25 15.08 19.77
N ASP A 345 -15.57 15.24 19.73
CA ASP A 345 -16.45 14.48 20.62
C ASP A 345 -16.63 13.08 20.02
N ARG A 346 -16.01 12.08 20.65
CA ARG A 346 -16.07 10.69 20.17
C ARG A 346 -17.41 10.03 20.51
N ASP A 347 -18.14 10.57 21.48
CA ASP A 347 -19.34 9.95 22.03
C ASP A 347 -20.62 10.47 21.33
N LEU A 348 -20.49 11.47 20.46
CA LEU A 348 -21.62 12.11 19.76
C LEU A 348 -22.41 11.11 18.87
N ALA A 349 -21.73 10.14 18.26
CA ALA A 349 -22.37 9.12 17.43
C ALA A 349 -23.27 8.19 18.26
N ASP A 350 -22.80 7.80 19.46
CA ASP A 350 -23.56 6.97 20.39
C ASP A 350 -24.76 7.76 20.94
N GLN A 351 -24.55 9.05 21.30
CA GLN A 351 -25.63 9.94 21.72
C GLN A 351 -26.72 10.11 20.65
N ILE A 352 -26.35 10.22 19.36
CA ILE A 352 -27.31 10.29 18.25
C ILE A 352 -28.18 9.02 18.19
N ALA A 353 -27.59 7.85 18.42
CA ALA A 353 -28.32 6.59 18.46
C ALA A 353 -29.28 6.53 19.67
N ASP A 354 -28.83 6.97 20.84
CA ASP A 354 -29.65 7.02 22.06
C ASP A 354 -30.83 7.99 21.92
N ILE A 355 -30.62 9.18 21.34
CA ILE A 355 -31.68 10.17 21.06
C ILE A 355 -32.72 9.57 20.11
N ARG A 356 -32.31 8.87 19.05
CA ARG A 356 -33.23 8.20 18.12
C ARG A 356 -34.03 7.09 18.79
N LEU A 357 -33.41 6.31 19.65
CA LEU A 357 -34.08 5.26 20.41
C LEU A 357 -35.14 5.86 21.34
N TYR A 358 -34.77 6.90 22.09
CA TYR A 358 -35.71 7.58 22.98
C TYR A 358 -36.84 8.28 22.20
N GLN A 359 -36.55 8.88 21.05
CA GLN A 359 -37.56 9.47 20.17
C GLN A 359 -38.55 8.40 19.67
N PHE A 360 -38.09 7.19 19.37
CA PHE A 360 -38.97 6.07 19.03
C PHE A 360 -39.90 5.69 20.20
N GLU A 361 -39.37 5.60 21.43
CA GLU A 361 -40.18 5.36 22.63
C GLU A 361 -41.22 6.46 22.87
N VAL A 362 -40.84 7.74 22.72
CA VAL A 362 -41.75 8.89 22.84
C VAL A 362 -42.86 8.82 21.79
N ASN A 363 -42.54 8.45 20.55
CA ASN A 363 -43.54 8.28 19.50
C ASN A 363 -44.50 7.11 19.79
N GLN A 364 -44.01 6.00 20.33
CA GLN A 364 -44.85 4.89 20.77
C GLN A 364 -45.81 5.34 21.89
N GLN A 365 -45.34 6.15 22.85
CA GLN A 365 -46.18 6.73 23.90
C GLN A 365 -47.21 7.72 23.35
N ARG A 366 -46.86 8.51 22.34
CA ARG A 366 -47.79 9.42 21.64
C ARG A 366 -48.92 8.65 20.97
N GLU A 367 -48.61 7.54 20.30
CA GLU A 367 -49.62 6.68 19.67
C GLU A 367 -50.62 6.14 20.70
N LEU A 368 -50.15 5.75 21.90
CA LEU A 368 -51.01 5.27 22.99
C LEU A 368 -51.96 6.34 23.56
N ILE A 369 -51.61 7.63 23.43
CA ILE A 369 -52.36 8.78 24.00
C ILE A 369 -53.01 9.63 22.89
N THR A 370 -53.10 9.12 21.66
CA THR A 370 -53.74 9.77 20.51
C THR A 370 -55.17 10.28 20.82
N SER A 371 -55.89 9.59 21.71
CA SER A 371 -57.17 10.05 22.26
C SER A 371 -57.12 10.03 23.80
N PRO A 372 -56.87 11.18 24.46
CA PRO A 372 -56.74 11.26 25.92
C PRO A 372 -57.96 10.70 26.68
N SER A 373 -59.17 10.83 26.12
CA SER A 373 -60.40 10.26 26.69
C SER A 373 -60.36 8.74 26.74
N SER A 374 -59.97 8.08 25.65
CA SER A 374 -59.88 6.62 25.55
C SER A 374 -58.77 6.05 26.43
N TYR A 375 -57.66 6.78 26.55
CA TYR A 375 -56.57 6.44 27.46
C TYR A 375 -57.02 6.41 28.93
N VAL A 376 -57.76 7.45 29.36
CA VAL A 376 -58.31 7.54 30.72
C VAL A 376 -59.37 6.47 30.97
N GLU A 377 -60.22 6.16 30.00
CA GLU A 377 -61.23 5.09 30.14
C GLU A 377 -60.58 3.70 30.34
N ASN A 378 -59.50 3.40 29.62
CA ASN A 378 -58.74 2.15 29.81
C ASN A 378 -58.05 2.08 31.19
N LEU A 379 -57.53 3.20 31.69
CA LEU A 379 -56.94 3.31 33.04
C LEU A 379 -57.98 3.16 34.16
N LEU A 380 -59.20 3.68 33.95
CA LEU A 380 -60.29 3.55 34.92
C LEU A 380 -60.89 2.15 34.93
N ALA A 381 -60.86 1.42 33.81
CA ALA A 381 -61.34 0.04 33.71
C ALA A 381 -60.55 -0.96 34.57
N THR A 382 -59.33 -0.61 34.99
CA THR A 382 -58.45 -1.44 35.83
C THR A 382 -58.56 -1.14 37.33
N GLN A 383 -59.41 -0.20 37.75
CA GLN A 383 -59.60 0.19 39.16
C GLN A 383 -60.91 -0.36 39.75
N PRO A 384 -60.99 -0.59 41.08
CA PRO A 384 -62.24 -0.98 41.74
C PRO A 384 -63.34 0.08 41.58
N SER A 385 -64.57 -0.35 41.31
CA SER A 385 -65.72 0.53 41.03
C SER A 385 -66.01 1.58 42.12
N GLU A 386 -65.64 1.29 43.38
CA GLU A 386 -65.79 2.20 44.54
C GLU A 386 -64.86 3.41 44.53
N GLN A 387 -63.77 3.38 43.76
CA GLN A 387 -62.76 4.45 43.72
C GLN A 387 -62.91 5.40 42.51
N VAL A 388 -63.81 5.09 41.56
CA VAL A 388 -64.03 5.85 40.33
C VAL A 388 -65.02 7.00 40.56
N THR A 389 -64.52 8.17 40.96
CA THR A 389 -65.33 9.40 41.12
C THR A 389 -65.33 10.28 39.86
N PRO A 390 -66.39 11.08 39.60
CA PRO A 390 -66.40 12.03 38.48
C PRO A 390 -65.26 13.06 38.52
N GLN A 391 -64.84 13.44 39.75
CA GLN A 391 -63.71 14.33 39.98
C GLN A 391 -62.38 13.70 39.53
N LEU A 392 -62.16 12.42 39.86
CA LEU A 392 -60.99 11.65 39.44
C LEU A 392 -60.90 11.53 37.91
N ARG A 393 -62.03 11.25 37.23
CA ARG A 393 -62.07 11.17 35.75
C ARG A 393 -61.66 12.49 35.11
N LYS A 394 -62.13 13.64 35.63
CA LYS A 394 -61.76 14.97 35.12
C LYS A 394 -60.26 15.25 35.32
N THR A 395 -59.73 14.99 36.51
CA THR A 395 -58.30 15.22 36.79
C THR A 395 -57.38 14.31 35.98
N LEU A 396 -57.75 13.04 35.77
CA LEU A 396 -57.00 12.13 34.90
C LEU A 396 -57.04 12.57 33.43
N LEU A 397 -58.17 13.11 32.97
CA LEU A 397 -58.30 13.66 31.60
C LEU A 397 -57.41 14.90 31.43
N ASP A 398 -57.40 15.81 32.39
CA ASP A 398 -56.50 16.97 32.38
C ASP A 398 -55.03 16.53 32.37
N LEU A 399 -54.64 15.53 33.19
CA LEU A 399 -53.28 14.97 33.18
C LEU A 399 -52.92 14.28 31.85
N ALA A 400 -53.86 13.59 31.21
CA ALA A 400 -53.66 12.93 29.92
C ALA A 400 -53.52 13.95 28.78
N ILE A 401 -54.27 15.06 28.81
CA ILE A 401 -54.11 16.18 27.86
C ILE A 401 -52.72 16.81 28.04
N THR A 402 -52.32 17.10 29.28
CA THR A 402 -50.99 17.63 29.57
C THR A 402 -49.90 16.67 29.11
N ARG A 403 -50.08 15.36 29.30
CA ARG A 403 -49.13 14.34 28.80
C ARG A 403 -49.00 14.37 27.29
N ALA A 404 -50.11 14.48 26.56
CA ALA A 404 -50.09 14.57 25.11
C ALA A 404 -49.31 15.81 24.62
N ASP A 405 -49.51 16.97 25.26
CA ASP A 405 -48.75 18.21 24.95
C ASP A 405 -47.26 18.06 25.29
N LEU A 406 -46.93 17.51 26.46
CA LEU A 406 -45.53 17.26 26.86
C LEU A 406 -44.82 16.32 25.88
N LEU A 407 -45.46 15.23 25.45
CA LEU A 407 -44.89 14.30 24.49
C LEU A 407 -44.69 14.94 23.11
N GLU A 408 -45.64 15.78 22.66
CA GLU A 408 -45.50 16.53 21.41
C GLU A 408 -44.33 17.52 21.46
N ARG A 409 -44.21 18.30 22.54
CA ARG A 409 -43.10 19.24 22.76
C ARG A 409 -41.76 18.51 22.84
N LEU A 410 -41.70 17.42 23.62
CA LEU A 410 -40.50 16.60 23.76
C LEU A 410 -40.08 16.00 22.42
N ASN A 411 -41.01 15.50 21.60
CA ASN A 411 -40.67 14.98 20.27
C ASN A 411 -40.10 16.06 19.33
N ARG A 412 -40.61 17.30 19.39
CA ARG A 412 -40.07 18.43 18.63
C ARG A 412 -38.66 18.80 19.12
N GLU A 413 -38.46 18.88 20.43
CA GLU A 413 -37.15 19.16 21.04
C GLU A 413 -36.13 18.06 20.73
N LEU A 414 -36.50 16.78 20.83
CA LEU A 414 -35.64 15.66 20.44
C LEU A 414 -35.31 15.68 18.94
N SER A 415 -36.24 16.12 18.08
CA SER A 415 -35.96 16.28 16.65
C SER A 415 -34.93 17.40 16.40
N ALA A 416 -35.07 18.53 17.09
CA ALA A 416 -34.11 19.63 17.02
C ALA A 416 -32.73 19.21 17.56
N LEU A 417 -32.71 18.53 18.71
CA LEU A 417 -31.51 17.96 19.33
C LEU A 417 -30.80 16.98 18.39
N LEU A 418 -31.56 16.09 17.75
CA LEU A 418 -31.03 15.12 16.79
C LEU A 418 -30.43 15.82 15.57
N ASN A 419 -31.15 16.78 14.99
CA ASN A 419 -30.66 17.55 13.84
C ASN A 419 -29.38 18.32 14.18
N GLU A 420 -29.31 18.94 15.36
CA GLU A 420 -28.15 19.71 15.80
C GLU A 420 -26.95 18.80 16.09
N SER A 421 -27.18 17.62 16.70
CA SER A 421 -26.14 16.61 16.93
C SER A 421 -25.56 16.10 15.61
N ILE A 422 -26.40 15.77 14.63
CA ILE A 422 -25.97 15.33 13.30
C ILE A 422 -25.19 16.44 12.60
N THR A 423 -25.67 17.68 12.65
CA THR A 423 -25.01 18.83 12.02
C THR A 423 -23.63 19.10 12.66
N LEU A 424 -23.54 19.06 14.00
CA LEU A 424 -22.27 19.16 14.71
C LEU A 424 -21.30 18.04 14.29
N GLN A 425 -21.77 16.80 14.19
CA GLN A 425 -20.95 15.67 13.76
C GLN A 425 -20.37 15.89 12.35
N LEU A 426 -21.21 16.36 11.42
CA LEU A 426 -20.80 16.65 10.04
C LEU A 426 -19.79 17.79 10.01
N ASN A 427 -20.05 18.89 10.73
CA ASN A 427 -19.14 20.03 10.81
C ASN A 427 -17.79 19.66 11.44
N GLN A 428 -17.78 18.85 12.51
CA GLN A 428 -16.54 18.35 13.13
C GLN A 428 -15.75 17.46 12.16
N LYS A 429 -16.43 16.57 11.44
CA LYS A 429 -15.80 15.68 10.46
C LYS A 429 -15.20 16.47 9.29
N GLN A 430 -15.95 17.44 8.76
CA GLN A 430 -15.51 18.30 7.66
C GLN A 430 -14.34 19.19 8.11
N LEU A 431 -14.43 19.81 9.29
CA LEU A 431 -13.34 20.61 9.86
C LEU A 431 -12.06 19.77 9.99
N LEU A 432 -12.18 18.53 10.44
CA LEU A 432 -11.05 17.62 10.53
C LEU A 432 -10.47 17.27 9.17
N SER A 433 -11.30 16.88 8.20
CA SER A 433 -10.80 16.55 6.86
C SER A 433 -10.17 17.74 6.17
N THR A 434 -10.80 18.93 6.22
CA THR A 434 -10.28 20.15 5.58
C THR A 434 -9.02 20.62 6.29
N SER A 435 -8.97 20.62 7.63
CA SER A 435 -7.76 21.01 8.36
C SER A 435 -6.60 20.04 8.11
N GLN A 436 -6.85 18.73 8.03
CA GLN A 436 -5.82 17.74 7.71
C GLN A 436 -5.34 17.88 6.27
N SER A 437 -6.26 18.08 5.32
CA SER A 437 -5.93 18.34 3.91
C SER A 437 -5.09 19.59 3.76
N LEU A 438 -5.55 20.73 4.30
CA LEU A 438 -4.83 21.99 4.29
C LEU A 438 -3.44 21.85 4.92
N ARG A 439 -3.32 21.14 6.05
CA ARG A 439 -2.02 20.88 6.68
C ARG A 439 -1.10 20.05 5.79
N ALA A 440 -1.63 19.04 5.11
CA ALA A 440 -0.87 18.21 4.17
C ALA A 440 -0.39 19.04 2.97
N THR A 441 -1.26 19.85 2.37
CA THR A 441 -0.91 20.77 1.27
C THR A 441 0.15 21.78 1.72
N LEU A 442 -0.01 22.40 2.89
CA LEU A 442 0.98 23.32 3.44
C LEU A 442 2.35 22.62 3.63
N ASP A 443 2.36 21.40 4.15
CA ASP A 443 3.59 20.62 4.34
C ASP A 443 4.24 20.20 3.02
N GLU A 444 3.45 19.82 2.02
CA GLU A 444 3.89 19.54 0.66
C GLU A 444 4.58 20.77 0.06
N GLN A 445 3.91 21.93 0.07
CA GLN A 445 4.42 23.15 -0.54
C GLN A 445 5.66 23.69 0.21
N MET A 446 5.63 23.69 1.54
CA MET A 446 6.78 24.14 2.35
C MET A 446 8.03 23.28 2.15
N PHE A 447 7.90 22.01 1.77
CA PHE A 447 9.04 21.13 1.52
C PHE A 447 9.77 21.44 0.20
N TRP A 448 9.05 21.90 -0.83
CA TRP A 448 9.61 22.14 -2.17
C TRP A 448 9.96 23.60 -2.46
N ILE A 449 9.66 24.52 -1.55
CA ILE A 449 9.97 25.96 -1.68
C ILE A 449 11.23 26.29 -0.85
N PRO A 450 12.18 27.09 -1.38
CA PRO A 450 13.32 27.56 -0.59
C PRO A 450 12.84 28.41 0.58
N SER A 451 13.26 28.07 1.80
CA SER A 451 12.89 28.79 3.02
C SER A 451 13.82 29.99 3.30
N ASN A 452 15.07 29.90 2.83
CA ASN A 452 16.11 30.92 3.04
C ASN A 452 16.73 31.36 1.72
N LYS A 453 17.40 32.52 1.71
CA LYS A 453 18.27 32.91 0.59
C LYS A 453 19.41 31.90 0.42
N PRO A 454 19.87 31.65 -0.83
CA PRO A 454 21.09 30.88 -1.07
C PRO A 454 22.28 31.45 -0.29
N LEU A 455 23.20 30.57 0.10
CA LEU A 455 24.41 30.94 0.85
C LEU A 455 25.47 31.55 -0.09
N ASP A 456 25.18 32.73 -0.62
CA ASP A 456 26.06 33.46 -1.53
C ASP A 456 27.13 34.27 -0.76
N THR A 457 28.09 34.85 -1.49
CA THR A 457 29.14 35.70 -0.92
C THR A 457 28.61 36.86 -0.08
N GLU A 458 27.45 37.42 -0.42
CA GLU A 458 26.79 38.47 0.37
C GLU A 458 26.33 37.97 1.74
N TRP A 459 25.79 36.74 1.82
CA TRP A 459 25.35 36.16 3.08
C TRP A 459 26.53 36.01 4.05
N LEU A 460 27.66 35.47 3.57
CA LEU A 460 28.91 35.30 4.33
C LEU A 460 29.42 36.61 4.94
N GLN A 461 29.27 37.75 4.25
CA GLN A 461 29.64 39.07 4.78
C GLN A 461 28.72 39.52 5.91
N THR A 462 27.44 39.14 5.90
CA THR A 462 26.46 39.50 6.94
C THR A 462 26.45 38.56 8.15
N VAL A 463 27.11 37.41 8.07
CA VAL A 463 27.19 36.40 9.16
C VAL A 463 27.68 36.98 10.49
N PRO A 464 28.79 37.75 10.57
CA PRO A 464 29.31 38.20 11.87
C PRO A 464 28.29 39.06 12.63
N LEU A 465 27.65 40.00 11.94
CA LEU A 465 26.66 40.92 12.52
C LEU A 465 25.40 40.16 12.97
N ARG A 466 24.92 39.22 12.15
CA ARG A 466 23.73 38.41 12.49
C ARG A 466 24.00 37.46 13.64
N LEU A 467 25.20 36.88 13.71
CA LEU A 467 25.62 35.99 14.79
C LEU A 467 25.75 36.74 16.11
N GLU A 468 26.32 37.93 16.12
CA GLU A 468 26.36 38.79 17.32
C GLU A 468 24.95 39.10 17.83
N LYS A 469 24.03 39.48 16.91
CA LYS A 469 22.63 39.74 17.25
C LYS A 469 21.93 38.48 17.79
N GLN A 470 22.15 37.32 17.19
CA GLN A 470 21.51 36.07 17.62
C GLN A 470 22.04 35.57 18.97
N VAL A 471 23.35 35.67 19.22
CA VAL A 471 23.96 35.23 20.48
C VAL A 471 23.53 36.13 21.65
N THR A 472 23.40 37.44 21.42
CA THR A 472 22.98 38.41 22.45
C THR A 472 21.49 38.34 22.78
N THR A 473 20.65 37.88 21.85
CA THR A 473 19.20 37.70 22.08
C THR A 473 18.84 36.33 22.68
N LEU A 474 19.79 35.39 22.75
CA LEU A 474 19.54 34.07 23.34
C LEU A 474 19.35 34.19 24.88
N PRO A 475 18.23 33.71 25.43
CA PRO A 475 17.87 33.83 26.84
C PRO A 475 18.63 32.84 27.75
N TRP A 476 19.96 32.79 27.69
CA TRP A 476 20.76 31.80 28.44
C TRP A 476 20.56 31.87 29.96
N SER A 477 20.47 33.09 30.51
CA SER A 477 20.28 33.29 31.95
C SER A 477 18.85 33.02 32.41
N SER A 478 17.85 33.44 31.64
CA SER A 478 16.43 33.23 31.99
C SER A 478 16.00 31.77 31.81
N SER A 479 16.50 31.05 30.79
CA SER A 479 16.21 29.62 30.65
C SER A 479 16.75 28.78 31.82
N LEU A 480 17.90 29.16 32.40
CA LEU A 480 18.46 28.45 33.55
C LEU A 480 17.68 28.72 34.84
N SER A 481 17.26 29.97 35.07
CA SER A 481 16.41 30.32 36.21
C SER A 481 15.02 29.71 36.09
N GLU A 482 14.43 29.72 34.90
CA GLU A 482 13.10 29.14 34.65
C GLU A 482 13.09 27.62 34.80
N LEU A 483 14.18 26.93 34.42
CA LEU A 483 14.35 25.50 34.68
C LEU A 483 14.37 25.21 36.20
N ALA A 484 15.10 26.03 36.97
CA ALA A 484 15.15 25.91 38.42
C ALA A 484 13.78 26.17 39.06
N ASP A 485 13.07 27.20 38.59
CA ASP A 485 11.74 27.57 39.05
C ASP A 485 10.71 26.48 38.72
N GLY A 486 10.73 25.92 37.51
CA GLY A 486 9.83 24.83 37.09
C GLY A 486 10.00 23.57 37.95
N LEU A 487 11.23 23.23 38.31
CA LEU A 487 11.53 22.13 39.22
C LEU A 487 11.08 22.42 40.66
N ALA A 488 11.22 23.66 41.13
CA ALA A 488 10.86 24.07 42.48
C ALA A 488 9.34 24.20 42.69
N GLN A 489 8.59 24.61 41.66
CA GLN A 489 7.14 24.86 41.76
C GLN A 489 6.30 23.57 41.75
N ARG A 490 6.75 22.50 41.08
CA ARG A 490 6.02 21.22 40.98
C ARG A 490 6.89 20.00 41.30
N PRO A 491 7.52 19.93 42.49
CA PRO A 491 8.47 18.87 42.82
C PRO A 491 7.83 17.48 42.81
N LEU A 492 6.56 17.38 43.21
CA LEU A 492 5.80 16.11 43.24
C LEU A 492 5.62 15.48 41.85
N LEU A 493 5.56 16.29 40.79
CA LEU A 493 5.40 15.79 39.41
C LEU A 493 6.70 15.14 38.90
N PHE A 494 7.86 15.66 39.30
CA PHE A 494 9.18 15.18 38.86
C PHE A 494 9.82 14.16 39.82
N LEU A 495 9.28 14.02 41.04
CA LEU A 495 9.75 13.12 42.09
C LEU A 495 9.86 11.65 41.63
N PRO A 496 8.89 11.07 40.89
CA PRO A 496 9.02 9.69 40.41
C PRO A 496 10.24 9.49 39.50
N LEU A 497 10.53 10.47 38.64
CA LEU A 497 11.65 10.41 37.69
C LEU A 497 12.99 10.60 38.40
N LEU A 498 13.06 11.51 39.38
CA LEU A 498 14.23 11.69 40.25
C LEU A 498 14.54 10.43 41.07
N LEU A 499 13.51 9.82 41.67
CA LEU A 499 13.66 8.56 42.40
C LEU A 499 14.16 7.43 41.49
N LEU A 500 13.66 7.36 40.26
CA LEU A 500 14.13 6.38 39.27
C LEU A 500 15.61 6.59 38.91
N ILE A 501 16.03 7.82 38.66
CA ILE A 501 17.44 8.16 38.40
C ILE A 501 18.31 7.78 39.60
N ALA A 502 17.91 8.16 40.82
CA ALA A 502 18.63 7.84 42.05
C ALA A 502 18.71 6.32 42.27
N ALA A 503 17.61 5.58 42.06
CA ALA A 503 17.57 4.13 42.17
C ALA A 503 18.50 3.43 41.16
N LEU A 504 18.56 3.91 39.91
CA LEU A 504 19.45 3.38 38.88
C LEU A 504 20.93 3.66 39.20
N LEU A 505 21.25 4.86 39.67
CA LEU A 505 22.60 5.22 40.11
C LEU A 505 23.03 4.42 41.34
N TRP A 506 22.13 4.21 42.30
CA TRP A 506 22.40 3.38 43.48
C TRP A 506 22.58 1.90 43.12
N ARG A 507 21.72 1.34 42.26
CA ARG A 507 21.82 -0.05 41.78
C ARG A 507 22.89 -0.27 40.71
N ARG A 508 23.62 0.77 40.29
CA ARG A 508 24.64 0.70 39.24
C ARG A 508 25.68 -0.40 39.48
N LYS A 509 26.21 -0.52 40.72
CA LYS A 509 27.17 -1.58 41.07
C LYS A 509 26.55 -2.98 40.90
N ASN A 510 25.32 -3.18 41.35
CA ASN A 510 24.60 -4.45 41.22
C ASN A 510 24.29 -4.80 39.77
N LEU A 511 23.96 -3.81 38.94
CA LEU A 511 23.75 -3.99 37.50
C LEU A 511 25.03 -4.47 36.80
N TYR A 512 26.19 -3.89 37.12
CA TYR A 512 27.48 -4.38 36.61
C TYR A 512 27.81 -5.81 37.07
N LEU A 513 27.57 -6.13 38.35
CA LEU A 513 27.76 -7.49 38.86
C LEU A 513 26.85 -8.49 38.14
N ARG A 514 25.59 -8.13 37.90
CA ARG A 514 24.63 -8.97 37.17
C ARG A 514 25.03 -9.15 35.71
N LEU A 515 25.51 -8.11 35.04
CA LEU A 515 26.02 -8.19 33.68
C LEU A 515 27.24 -9.11 33.59
N ASN A 516 28.21 -8.98 34.51
CA ASN A 516 29.39 -9.85 34.56
C ASN A 516 29.04 -11.31 34.81
N LYS A 517 28.06 -11.58 35.68
CA LYS A 517 27.57 -12.96 35.92
C LYS A 517 26.98 -13.56 34.65
N VAL A 518 26.12 -12.80 33.95
CA VAL A 518 25.58 -13.21 32.65
C VAL A 518 26.70 -13.48 31.65
N HIS A 519 27.73 -12.62 31.59
CA HIS A 519 28.88 -12.80 30.71
C HIS A 519 29.70 -14.06 31.01
N GLN A 520 29.84 -14.47 32.28
CA GLN A 520 30.55 -15.69 32.67
C GLN A 520 29.83 -16.97 32.26
N ASP A 521 28.50 -16.96 32.21
CA ASP A 521 27.70 -18.13 31.84
C ASP A 521 27.68 -18.38 30.31
N ILE A 522 28.12 -17.42 29.49
CA ILE A 522 28.17 -17.54 28.02
C ILE A 522 29.17 -18.60 27.59
N GLY A 523 28.76 -19.47 26.67
CA GLY A 523 29.61 -20.53 26.13
C GLY A 523 29.62 -21.81 26.97
N HIS A 524 29.05 -21.80 28.18
CA HIS A 524 28.88 -22.99 29.01
C HIS A 524 27.59 -23.73 28.66
N PHE A 525 27.70 -24.94 28.14
CA PHE A 525 26.57 -25.73 27.62
C PHE A 525 25.39 -25.92 28.60
N LYS A 526 25.64 -25.96 29.92
CA LYS A 526 24.60 -26.18 30.94
C LYS A 526 23.97 -24.91 31.51
N ARG A 527 24.65 -23.76 31.41
CA ARG A 527 24.25 -22.50 32.07
C ARG A 527 23.79 -21.44 31.07
N ASP A 528 24.26 -21.52 29.83
CA ASP A 528 23.88 -20.60 28.75
C ASP A 528 22.42 -20.81 28.31
N SER A 529 21.69 -19.72 28.09
CA SER A 529 20.27 -19.74 27.68
C SER A 529 19.95 -18.59 26.72
N GLN A 530 18.86 -18.72 25.95
CA GLN A 530 18.44 -17.70 24.99
C GLN A 530 18.13 -16.35 25.64
N TRP A 531 17.72 -16.34 26.92
CA TRP A 531 17.36 -15.12 27.67
C TRP A 531 18.57 -14.31 28.18
N HIS A 532 19.77 -14.88 28.22
CA HIS A 532 20.96 -14.18 28.71
C HIS A 532 21.33 -12.97 27.85
N THR A 533 21.21 -13.06 26.51
CA THR A 533 21.52 -11.94 25.61
C THR A 533 20.52 -10.78 25.73
N PRO A 534 19.19 -10.99 25.66
CA PRO A 534 18.20 -9.95 25.96
C PRO A 534 18.39 -9.32 27.34
N GLN A 535 18.73 -10.13 28.36
CA GLN A 535 19.00 -9.63 29.70
C GLN A 535 20.24 -8.72 29.74
N ALA A 536 21.33 -9.10 29.07
CA ALA A 536 22.54 -8.28 28.99
C ALA A 536 22.29 -6.95 28.27
N ILE A 537 21.49 -6.95 27.20
CA ILE A 537 21.07 -5.74 26.48
C ILE A 537 20.21 -4.86 27.39
N LEU A 538 19.22 -5.42 28.08
CA LEU A 538 18.37 -4.69 29.02
C LEU A 538 19.19 -4.02 30.14
N VAL A 539 20.16 -4.73 30.71
CA VAL A 539 21.06 -4.16 31.72
C VAL A 539 21.90 -3.01 31.16
N ASN A 540 22.37 -3.10 29.91
CA ASN A 540 23.07 -1.99 29.25
C ASN A 540 22.17 -0.77 29.00
N ILE A 541 20.91 -0.98 28.62
CA ILE A 541 19.90 0.09 28.50
C ILE A 541 19.69 0.77 29.86
N LEU A 542 19.48 -0.01 30.93
CA LEU A 542 19.31 0.52 32.29
C LEU A 542 20.52 1.31 32.78
N LEU A 543 21.74 0.90 32.39
CA LEU A 543 22.97 1.63 32.72
C LEU A 543 23.16 2.91 31.88
N ALA A 544 22.53 3.01 30.71
CA ALA A 544 22.54 4.18 29.84
C ALA A 544 21.47 5.23 30.21
N MET A 545 20.39 4.78 30.83
CA MET A 545 19.19 5.54 31.14
C MET A 545 19.36 6.75 32.08
N PRO A 546 20.27 6.80 33.08
CA PRO A 546 20.32 7.93 34.02
C PRO A 546 20.51 9.31 33.38
N VAL A 547 21.41 9.42 32.39
CA VAL A 547 21.65 10.70 31.70
C VAL A 547 20.50 11.05 30.77
N ALA A 548 19.92 10.06 30.08
CA ALA A 548 18.73 10.26 29.25
C ALA A 548 17.53 10.73 30.08
N LEU A 549 17.27 10.11 31.23
CA LEU A 549 16.23 10.56 32.15
C LEU A 549 16.52 11.95 32.72
N GLY A 550 17.79 12.29 32.99
CA GLY A 550 18.17 13.64 33.41
C GLY A 550 17.84 14.70 32.34
N LEU A 551 18.18 14.43 31.08
CA LEU A 551 17.81 15.29 29.95
C LEU A 551 16.28 15.39 29.78
N ALA A 552 15.57 14.25 29.88
CA ALA A 552 14.12 14.21 29.78
C ALA A 552 13.43 14.97 30.93
N LEU A 553 13.98 14.90 32.15
CA LEU A 553 13.51 15.67 33.30
C LEU A 553 13.60 17.16 33.05
N CYS A 554 14.77 17.63 32.60
CA CYS A 554 14.98 19.03 32.23
C CYS A 554 14.04 19.45 31.10
N GLY A 555 13.82 18.57 30.12
CA GLY A 555 12.89 18.80 29.01
C GLY A 555 11.44 18.98 29.47
N LEU A 556 10.94 18.06 30.31
CA LEU A 556 9.60 18.15 30.87
C LEU A 556 9.43 19.37 31.79
N ALA A 557 10.45 19.70 32.58
CA ALA A 557 10.42 20.88 33.45
C ALA A 557 10.22 22.17 32.64
N LEU A 558 10.88 22.30 31.48
CA LEU A 558 10.71 23.46 30.58
C LEU A 558 9.38 23.46 29.82
N GLN A 559 8.78 22.29 29.56
CA GLN A 559 7.47 22.21 28.89
C GLN A 559 6.29 22.59 29.80
N PHE A 560 6.39 22.31 31.09
CA PHE A 560 5.32 22.58 32.06
C PHE A 560 5.39 23.98 32.70
N ASP A 561 6.32 24.84 32.27
CA ASP A 561 6.39 26.21 32.74
C ASP A 561 5.14 27.02 32.34
N ALA A 562 4.58 27.76 33.31
CA ALA A 562 3.28 28.43 33.22
C ALA A 562 3.24 29.57 32.18
N ARG A 563 4.40 30.01 31.68
CA ARG A 563 4.53 31.08 30.68
C ARG A 563 4.70 30.56 29.25
N GLY A 564 4.99 29.27 29.06
CA GLY A 564 5.08 28.62 27.74
C GLY A 564 6.21 29.10 26.82
N GLN A 565 7.11 29.97 27.29
CA GLN A 565 8.14 30.61 26.43
C GLN A 565 9.24 29.64 25.98
N ASN A 566 9.56 28.62 26.78
CA ASN A 566 10.65 27.66 26.52
C ASN A 566 10.21 26.24 26.17
N ALA A 567 8.94 26.02 25.83
CA ALA A 567 8.42 24.68 25.51
C ALA A 567 9.20 23.98 24.37
N ASN A 568 9.73 24.76 23.42
CA ASN A 568 10.51 24.28 22.28
C ASN A 568 11.89 23.75 22.70
N LEU A 569 12.57 24.44 23.63
CA LEU A 569 13.82 23.95 24.22
C LEU A 569 13.57 22.67 25.04
N GLY A 570 12.43 22.60 25.72
CA GLY A 570 12.00 21.39 26.43
C GLY A 570 11.82 20.18 25.51
N ALA A 571 11.17 20.38 24.35
CA ALA A 571 11.03 19.34 23.31
C ALA A 571 12.39 18.89 22.75
N ALA A 572 13.32 19.83 22.54
CA ALA A 572 14.68 19.51 22.09
C ALA A 572 15.45 18.62 23.07
N LEU A 573 15.38 18.90 24.37
CA LEU A 573 16.02 18.08 25.40
C LEU A 573 15.46 16.65 25.46
N LEU A 574 14.16 16.47 25.20
CA LEU A 574 13.54 15.14 25.11
C LEU A 574 14.05 14.33 23.91
N GLN A 575 14.17 14.96 22.73
CA GLN A 575 14.75 14.30 21.57
C GLN A 575 16.24 13.98 21.78
N MET A 576 17.00 14.87 22.41
CA MET A 576 18.39 14.62 22.82
C MET A 576 18.50 13.47 23.82
N ALA A 577 17.56 13.33 24.76
CA ALA A 577 17.51 12.19 25.68
C ALA A 577 17.38 10.86 24.94
N GLN A 578 16.50 10.80 23.93
CA GLN A 578 16.33 9.62 23.08
C GLN A 578 17.61 9.31 22.29
N ALA A 579 18.20 10.32 21.64
CA ALA A 579 19.45 10.19 20.89
C ALA A 579 20.58 9.63 21.78
N TRP A 580 20.73 10.18 22.98
CA TRP A 580 21.73 9.74 23.95
C TRP A 580 21.50 8.28 24.34
N LEU A 581 20.26 7.90 24.66
CA LEU A 581 19.92 6.54 25.07
C LEU A 581 20.32 5.52 24.00
N VAL A 582 20.00 5.78 22.73
CA VAL A 582 20.28 4.85 21.63
C VAL A 582 21.80 4.73 21.38
N PHE A 583 22.49 5.86 21.16
CA PHE A 583 23.91 5.83 20.83
C PHE A 583 24.79 5.37 21.99
N TYR A 584 24.48 5.77 23.23
CA TYR A 584 25.25 5.35 24.40
C TYR A 584 25.03 3.86 24.72
N THR A 585 23.82 3.34 24.50
CA THR A 585 23.57 1.89 24.60
C THR A 585 24.36 1.12 23.55
N ALA A 586 24.35 1.58 22.29
CA ALA A 586 25.15 0.96 21.22
C ALA A 586 26.66 0.98 21.54
N TYR A 587 27.17 2.12 22.02
CA TYR A 587 28.55 2.25 22.47
C TYR A 587 28.92 1.26 23.58
N ARG A 588 28.00 0.98 24.52
CA ARG A 588 28.20 -0.01 25.60
C ARG A 588 28.15 -1.45 25.12
N ILE A 589 27.23 -1.77 24.21
CA ILE A 589 27.16 -3.10 23.58
C ILE A 589 28.47 -3.43 22.86
N LEU A 590 29.10 -2.42 22.27
CA LEU A 590 30.39 -2.47 21.56
C LEU A 590 31.61 -2.26 22.45
N ALA A 591 31.47 -2.23 23.78
CA ALA A 591 32.62 -2.16 24.66
C ALA A 591 33.48 -3.44 24.52
N PRO A 592 34.81 -3.35 24.72
CA PRO A 592 35.68 -4.54 24.76
C PRO A 592 35.22 -5.48 25.88
N GLY A 593 35.08 -6.77 25.58
CA GLY A 593 34.45 -7.74 26.49
C GLY A 593 32.96 -7.50 26.74
N GLY A 594 32.30 -6.73 25.87
CA GLY A 594 30.86 -6.43 25.92
C GLY A 594 30.00 -7.45 25.19
N VAL A 595 28.74 -7.08 24.95
CA VAL A 595 27.75 -7.97 24.32
C VAL A 595 28.13 -8.34 22.89
N ALA A 596 28.69 -7.40 22.11
CA ALA A 596 29.09 -7.64 20.72
C ALA A 596 30.20 -8.71 20.60
N GLU A 597 31.21 -8.67 21.48
CA GLU A 597 32.32 -9.62 21.46
C GLU A 597 31.92 -10.96 22.08
N LEU A 598 31.31 -10.97 23.28
CA LEU A 598 31.03 -12.20 24.01
C LEU A 598 29.77 -12.93 23.53
N HIS A 599 28.65 -12.20 23.36
CA HIS A 599 27.39 -12.81 22.96
C HIS A 599 27.30 -12.97 21.43
N PHE A 600 27.56 -11.90 20.66
CA PHE A 600 27.42 -11.93 19.20
C PHE A 600 28.63 -12.53 18.49
N ARG A 601 29.77 -12.67 19.18
CA ARG A 601 31.03 -13.21 18.64
C ARG A 601 31.56 -12.43 17.45
N TRP A 602 31.37 -11.11 17.45
CA TRP A 602 32.00 -10.22 16.47
C TRP A 602 33.51 -10.18 16.70
N GLU A 603 34.29 -10.04 15.63
CA GLU A 603 35.75 -10.00 15.72
C GLU A 603 36.21 -8.77 16.50
N LYS A 604 37.18 -8.94 17.41
CA LYS A 604 37.77 -7.84 18.21
C LYS A 604 38.11 -6.58 17.38
N PRO A 605 38.87 -6.67 16.26
CA PRO A 605 39.18 -5.49 15.46
C PRO A 605 37.94 -4.80 14.86
N GLN A 606 36.88 -5.56 14.57
CA GLN A 606 35.61 -5.01 14.10
C GLN A 606 34.90 -4.23 15.22
N VAL A 607 34.86 -4.78 16.43
CA VAL A 607 34.22 -4.14 17.59
C VAL A 607 34.94 -2.83 17.95
N GLU A 608 36.28 -2.85 18.04
CA GLU A 608 37.07 -1.65 18.33
C GLU A 608 36.89 -0.56 17.26
N PHE A 609 36.86 -0.94 15.99
CA PHE A 609 36.56 -0.03 14.89
C PHE A 609 35.16 0.60 15.05
N LEU A 610 34.12 -0.22 15.19
CA LEU A 610 32.73 0.25 15.32
C LEU A 610 32.53 1.13 16.54
N GLN A 611 33.11 0.76 17.69
CA GLN A 611 32.98 1.51 18.94
C GLN A 611 33.51 2.94 18.81
N GLY A 612 34.68 3.11 18.17
CA GLY A 612 35.29 4.42 17.97
C GLY A 612 34.46 5.35 17.09
N TRP A 613 33.93 4.84 15.97
CA TRP A 613 33.13 5.61 15.02
C TRP A 613 31.71 5.88 15.52
N ILE A 614 31.06 4.92 16.19
CA ILE A 614 29.70 5.13 16.76
C ILE A 614 29.71 6.20 17.84
N ARG A 615 30.79 6.29 18.64
CA ARG A 615 30.92 7.39 19.61
C ARG A 615 31.00 8.76 18.92
N ARG A 616 31.81 8.88 17.86
CA ARG A 616 31.95 10.14 17.10
C ARG A 616 30.65 10.49 16.38
N LEU A 617 30.01 9.51 15.76
CA LEU A 617 28.72 9.66 15.09
C LEU A 617 27.63 10.08 16.08
N GLY A 618 27.57 9.45 17.25
CA GLY A 618 26.63 9.80 18.31
C GLY A 618 26.78 11.25 18.77
N LEU A 619 28.00 11.76 18.92
CA LEU A 619 28.22 13.17 19.27
C LEU A 619 27.73 14.14 18.17
N VAL A 620 27.99 13.82 16.89
CA VAL A 620 27.51 14.62 15.76
C VAL A 620 25.99 14.58 15.65
N VAL A 621 25.38 13.40 15.81
CA VAL A 621 23.92 13.25 15.80
C VAL A 621 23.28 13.97 16.98
N MET A 622 23.87 13.94 18.18
CA MET A 622 23.40 14.71 19.33
C MET A 622 23.38 16.22 19.05
N ALA A 623 24.44 16.76 18.45
CA ALA A 623 24.50 18.16 18.06
C ALA A 623 23.46 18.50 16.98
N LEU A 624 23.29 17.63 15.99
CA LEU A 624 22.29 17.78 14.93
C LEU A 624 20.87 17.74 15.49
N VAL A 625 20.54 16.78 16.36
CA VAL A 625 19.22 16.65 17.02
C VAL A 625 18.91 17.92 17.82
N ALA A 626 19.89 18.47 18.55
CA ALA A 626 19.67 19.69 19.33
C ALA A 626 19.23 20.87 18.44
N VAL A 627 19.89 21.08 17.30
CA VAL A 627 19.54 22.16 16.37
C VAL A 627 18.25 21.87 15.61
N VAL A 628 18.09 20.65 15.08
CA VAL A 628 16.88 20.25 14.34
C VAL A 628 15.65 20.38 15.22
N ALA A 629 15.70 19.93 16.47
CA ALA A 629 14.55 20.00 17.36
C ALA A 629 14.15 21.44 17.70
N VAL A 630 15.11 22.35 17.92
CA VAL A 630 14.82 23.77 18.16
C VAL A 630 14.29 24.44 16.90
N ALA A 631 14.92 24.20 15.76
CA ALA A 631 14.58 24.80 14.48
C ALA A 631 13.21 24.35 13.96
N GLU A 632 12.85 23.08 14.17
CA GLU A 632 11.54 22.51 13.79
C GLU A 632 10.37 23.13 14.57
N HIS A 633 10.62 23.56 15.82
CA HIS A 633 9.60 24.18 16.67
C HIS A 633 9.61 25.73 16.60
N GLN A 634 10.63 26.36 15.98
CA GLN A 634 10.66 27.80 15.66
C GLN A 634 10.88 28.15 14.17
N PRO A 635 10.07 27.65 13.21
CA PRO A 635 10.25 27.93 11.79
C PRO A 635 10.27 29.41 11.39
N ALA A 636 9.57 30.27 12.12
CA ALA A 636 9.55 31.71 11.85
C ALA A 636 10.91 32.40 12.03
N ALA A 637 11.82 31.81 12.81
CA ALA A 637 13.17 32.31 13.04
C ALA A 637 14.21 31.68 12.09
N LEU A 638 13.83 30.71 11.24
CA LEU A 638 14.75 29.99 10.33
C LEU A 638 15.48 30.93 9.36
N ALA A 639 14.84 32.02 8.93
CA ALA A 639 15.43 33.00 8.03
C ALA A 639 16.58 33.79 8.68
N ASP A 640 16.57 33.91 10.01
CA ASP A 640 17.54 34.63 10.82
C ASP A 640 18.51 33.70 11.58
N ASP A 641 18.33 32.37 11.47
CA ASP A 641 19.08 31.36 12.20
C ASP A 641 20.45 31.06 11.58
N VAL A 642 21.43 31.94 11.82
CA VAL A 642 22.79 31.79 11.29
C VAL A 642 23.57 30.71 12.05
N LEU A 643 23.39 30.62 13.37
CA LEU A 643 24.05 29.62 14.19
C LEU A 643 23.59 28.20 13.81
N GLY A 644 22.28 27.97 13.69
CA GLY A 644 21.73 26.67 13.33
C GLY A 644 22.18 26.20 11.95
N ILE A 645 22.17 27.08 10.93
CA ILE A 645 22.70 26.76 9.59
C ILE A 645 24.16 26.33 9.67
N GLY A 646 25.00 27.07 10.40
CA GLY A 646 26.41 26.76 10.56
C GLY A 646 26.65 25.39 11.22
N VAL A 647 25.91 25.10 12.30
CA VAL A 647 25.99 23.80 13.01
C VAL A 647 25.47 22.66 12.14
N VAL A 648 24.37 22.85 11.42
CA VAL A 648 23.76 21.84 10.55
C VAL A 648 24.71 21.49 9.39
N LEU A 649 25.30 22.49 8.71
CA LEU A 649 26.27 22.26 7.64
C LEU A 649 27.52 21.51 8.13
N THR A 650 28.07 21.89 9.28
CA THR A 650 29.20 21.17 9.89
C THR A 650 28.81 19.76 10.30
N CYS A 651 27.62 19.56 10.87
CA CYS A 651 27.11 18.23 11.20
C CYS A 651 26.92 17.36 9.97
N TYR A 652 26.38 17.86 8.86
CA TYR A 652 26.24 17.09 7.62
C TYR A 652 27.58 16.74 7.00
N ALA A 653 28.54 17.66 6.95
CA ALA A 653 29.88 17.39 6.44
C ALA A 653 30.59 16.31 7.28
N LEU A 654 30.53 16.43 8.61
CA LEU A 654 31.07 15.44 9.53
C LEU A 654 30.33 14.11 9.41
N MET A 655 29.00 14.12 9.31
CA MET A 655 28.19 12.90 9.18
C MET A 655 28.48 12.18 7.86
N ALA A 656 28.59 12.88 6.74
CA ALA A 656 29.00 12.31 5.45
C ALA A 656 30.38 11.64 5.56
N TRP A 657 31.35 12.33 6.17
CA TRP A 657 32.68 11.77 6.37
C TRP A 657 32.66 10.54 7.31
N LEU A 658 31.98 10.62 8.45
CA LEU A 658 31.88 9.54 9.43
C LEU A 658 31.16 8.31 8.85
N LEU A 659 30.02 8.50 8.17
CA LEU A 659 29.26 7.41 7.54
C LEU A 659 30.03 6.78 6.38
N SER A 660 30.74 7.56 5.56
CA SER A 660 31.59 7.02 4.50
C SER A 660 32.65 6.07 5.07
N ARG A 661 33.30 6.44 6.18
CA ARG A 661 34.29 5.60 6.85
C ARG A 661 33.62 4.39 7.50
N LEU A 662 32.53 4.59 8.22
CA LEU A 662 31.82 3.52 8.93
C LEU A 662 31.27 2.44 7.99
N LEU A 663 30.65 2.84 6.88
CA LEU A 663 29.90 1.94 5.99
C LEU A 663 30.73 1.41 4.82
N LEU A 664 31.68 2.17 4.27
CA LEU A 664 32.46 1.77 3.09
C LEU A 664 33.82 1.16 3.46
N SER A 665 34.44 1.60 4.57
CA SER A 665 35.78 1.13 4.98
C SER A 665 35.77 0.10 6.11
N SER A 666 34.61 -0.49 6.41
CA SER A 666 34.49 -1.51 7.45
C SER A 666 35.27 -2.80 7.08
N PRO A 667 36.05 -3.39 8.00
CA PRO A 667 36.88 -4.58 7.75
C PRO A 667 36.13 -5.80 7.21
N THR A 668 34.82 -5.90 7.46
CA THR A 668 33.97 -7.03 7.06
C THR A 668 33.56 -7.03 5.59
N HIS A 669 33.89 -5.99 4.81
CA HIS A 669 33.34 -5.79 3.45
C HIS A 669 34.09 -6.48 2.30
N GLN A 670 35.14 -7.26 2.56
CA GLN A 670 35.88 -7.95 1.49
C GLN A 670 34.96 -8.83 0.61
N ASN A 671 33.84 -9.35 1.15
CA ASN A 671 32.84 -10.14 0.43
C ASN A 671 31.40 -9.57 0.46
N ALA A 672 31.22 -8.27 0.70
CA ALA A 672 29.86 -7.69 0.79
C ALA A 672 29.11 -7.70 -0.55
N SER A 673 27.82 -8.06 -0.53
CA SER A 673 26.96 -8.05 -1.71
C SER A 673 26.85 -6.64 -2.31
N LEU A 674 26.68 -6.57 -3.64
CA LEU A 674 26.49 -5.30 -4.37
C LEU A 674 25.37 -4.45 -3.76
N PHE A 675 24.30 -5.09 -3.28
CA PHE A 675 23.18 -4.41 -2.60
C PHE A 675 23.62 -3.67 -1.33
N ARG A 676 24.41 -4.30 -0.44
CA ARG A 676 24.88 -3.64 0.78
C ARG A 676 25.82 -2.47 0.47
N LYS A 677 26.66 -2.60 -0.57
CA LYS A 677 27.52 -1.51 -1.04
C LYS A 677 26.68 -0.35 -1.60
N ALA A 678 25.65 -0.63 -2.39
CA ALA A 678 24.73 0.39 -2.91
C ALA A 678 23.99 1.13 -1.78
N VAL A 679 23.48 0.40 -0.77
CA VAL A 679 22.85 1.00 0.42
C VAL A 679 23.84 1.88 1.19
N ALA A 680 25.08 1.41 1.41
CA ALA A 680 26.12 2.19 2.08
C ALA A 680 26.45 3.50 1.35
N VAL A 681 26.54 3.46 0.01
CA VAL A 681 26.76 4.65 -0.83
C VAL A 681 25.56 5.60 -0.72
N LEU A 682 24.32 5.09 -0.79
CA LEU A 682 23.11 5.90 -0.68
C LEU A 682 23.01 6.64 0.66
N PHE A 683 23.24 5.93 1.78
CA PHE A 683 23.25 6.54 3.11
C PHE A 683 24.37 7.58 3.31
N THR A 684 25.49 7.42 2.59
CA THR A 684 26.59 8.40 2.62
C THR A 684 26.28 9.61 1.73
N ALA A 685 25.59 9.41 0.61
CA ALA A 685 25.20 10.47 -0.30
C ALA A 685 24.11 11.38 0.29
N LEU A 686 23.24 10.85 1.16
CA LEU A 686 22.12 11.59 1.72
C LEU A 686 22.55 12.84 2.52
N PRO A 687 23.46 12.80 3.51
CA PRO A 687 23.95 14.02 4.17
C PRO A 687 24.62 15.02 3.22
N ILE A 688 25.26 14.54 2.13
CA ILE A 688 25.84 15.43 1.11
C ILE A 688 24.74 16.16 0.34
N ALA A 689 23.67 15.45 -0.03
CA ALA A 689 22.50 16.07 -0.66
C ALA A 689 21.84 17.09 0.27
N LEU A 690 21.72 16.79 1.56
CA LEU A 690 21.18 17.73 2.56
C LEU A 690 22.08 18.97 2.74
N PHE A 691 23.40 18.79 2.73
CA PHE A 691 24.35 19.90 2.73
C PHE A 691 24.13 20.83 1.54
N ILE A 692 24.04 20.26 0.33
CA ILE A 692 23.79 21.01 -0.90
C ILE A 692 22.43 21.72 -0.85
N ALA A 693 21.40 21.05 -0.36
CA ALA A 693 20.05 21.62 -0.22
C ALA A 693 20.05 22.87 0.67
N VAL A 694 20.74 22.83 1.83
CA VAL A 694 20.89 24.01 2.70
C VAL A 694 21.62 25.15 1.99
N CYS A 695 22.67 24.85 1.21
CA CYS A 695 23.39 25.87 0.43
C CYS A 695 22.50 26.58 -0.60
N PHE A 696 21.53 25.88 -1.21
CA PHE A 696 20.56 26.44 -2.14
C PHE A 696 19.32 27.06 -1.46
N GLY A 697 19.26 27.11 -0.12
CA GLY A 697 18.17 27.75 0.62
C GLY A 697 17.04 26.83 1.06
N TYR A 698 17.14 25.51 0.84
CA TYR A 698 16.16 24.49 1.26
C TYR A 698 16.39 24.04 2.71
N TYR A 699 16.45 25.00 3.64
CA TYR A 699 16.77 24.71 5.04
C TYR A 699 15.65 23.92 5.74
N TYR A 700 14.37 24.29 5.56
CA TYR A 700 13.24 23.53 6.11
C TYR A 700 13.21 22.07 5.64
N THR A 701 13.38 21.85 4.33
CA THR A 701 13.48 20.52 3.70
C THR A 701 14.60 19.69 4.34
N ALA A 702 15.77 20.30 4.54
CA ALA A 702 16.92 19.63 5.12
C ALA A 702 16.70 19.24 6.59
N LEU A 703 16.02 20.07 7.38
CA LEU A 703 15.65 19.76 8.77
C LEU A 703 14.68 18.59 8.85
N LYS A 704 13.63 18.59 8.01
CA LYS A 704 12.64 17.49 7.95
C LYS A 704 13.27 16.16 7.52
N LEU A 705 14.10 16.18 6.48
CA LEU A 705 14.83 14.98 6.04
C LEU A 705 15.86 14.52 7.08
N SER A 706 16.43 15.43 7.87
CA SER A 706 17.37 15.08 8.93
C SER A 706 16.73 14.32 10.07
N ASP A 707 15.55 14.74 10.52
CA ASP A 707 14.80 13.98 11.52
C ASP A 707 14.53 12.55 11.04
N ARG A 708 14.17 12.38 9.77
CA ARG A 708 13.93 11.07 9.14
C ARG A 708 15.21 10.25 8.98
N LEU A 709 16.32 10.90 8.62
CA LEU A 709 17.65 10.27 8.60
C LEU A 709 18.06 9.77 9.99
N ILE A 710 17.85 10.59 11.03
CA ILE A 710 18.14 10.24 12.43
C ILE A 710 17.29 9.06 12.89
N ASN A 711 15.98 9.09 12.63
CA ASN A 711 15.07 7.98 12.96
C ASN A 711 15.43 6.70 12.18
N THR A 712 15.88 6.81 10.94
CA THR A 712 16.38 5.67 10.16
C THR A 712 17.68 5.10 10.76
N LEU A 713 18.58 5.94 11.28
CA LEU A 713 19.78 5.50 12.00
C LEU A 713 19.42 4.77 13.30
N TYR A 714 18.43 5.26 14.06
CA TYR A 714 17.91 4.56 15.24
C TYR A 714 17.33 3.19 14.89
N LEU A 715 16.50 3.15 13.84
CA LEU A 715 15.92 1.90 13.34
C LEU A 715 17.02 0.92 12.94
N LEU A 716 18.06 1.36 12.22
CA LEU A 716 19.18 0.52 11.79
C LEU A 716 19.98 -0.03 12.98
N MET A 717 20.27 0.80 13.99
CA MET A 717 20.97 0.32 15.20
C MET A 717 20.13 -0.68 15.99
N PHE A 718 18.85 -0.38 16.19
CA PHE A 718 17.91 -1.28 16.86
C PHE A 718 17.80 -2.61 16.12
N TRP A 719 17.65 -2.54 14.80
CA TRP A 719 17.62 -3.65 13.89
C TRP A 719 18.87 -4.55 14.00
N LEU A 720 20.07 -3.97 13.96
CA LEU A 720 21.33 -4.74 14.08
C LEU A 720 21.40 -5.52 15.40
N VAL A 721 20.97 -4.90 16.50
CA VAL A 721 20.95 -5.55 17.82
C VAL A 721 19.92 -6.67 17.86
N ILE A 722 18.73 -6.46 17.29
CA ILE A 722 17.68 -7.49 17.18
C ILE A 722 18.16 -8.67 16.35
N GLU A 723 18.67 -8.42 15.14
CA GLU A 723 19.16 -9.47 14.24
C GLU A 723 20.23 -10.31 14.93
N ALA A 724 21.23 -9.67 15.53
CA ALA A 724 22.30 -10.35 16.25
C ALA A 724 21.77 -11.15 17.46
N THR A 725 20.75 -10.64 18.16
CA THR A 725 20.12 -11.33 19.30
C THR A 725 19.37 -12.57 18.86
N PHE A 726 18.60 -12.51 17.77
CA PHE A 726 17.89 -13.67 17.22
C PHE A 726 18.85 -14.72 16.67
N VAL A 727 19.88 -14.31 15.91
CA VAL A 727 20.93 -15.23 15.42
C VAL A 727 21.62 -15.93 16.59
N ARG A 728 21.95 -15.20 17.65
CA ARG A 728 22.52 -15.79 18.86
C ARG A 728 21.54 -16.73 19.56
N GLY A 729 20.29 -16.33 19.75
CA GLY A 729 19.26 -17.14 20.40
C GLY A 729 19.06 -18.49 19.71
N LEU A 730 19.01 -18.50 18.38
CA LEU A 730 18.92 -19.72 17.59
C LEU A 730 20.17 -20.60 17.72
N SER A 731 21.37 -19.99 17.69
CA SER A 731 22.63 -20.73 17.87
C SER A 731 22.71 -21.45 19.22
N VAL A 732 22.20 -20.83 20.30
CA VAL A 732 22.10 -21.46 21.62
C VAL A 732 21.07 -22.59 21.62
N ALA A 733 19.89 -22.35 21.03
CA ALA A 733 18.83 -23.34 20.95
C ALA A 733 19.28 -24.59 20.18
N ALA A 734 19.95 -24.41 19.05
CA ALA A 734 20.49 -25.50 18.24
C ALA A 734 21.51 -26.34 19.02
N ARG A 735 22.46 -25.69 19.73
CA ARG A 735 23.45 -26.39 20.57
C ARG A 735 22.80 -27.17 21.71
N ARG A 736 21.78 -26.61 22.36
CA ARG A 736 21.08 -27.28 23.47
C ARG A 736 20.28 -28.50 22.99
N LEU A 737 19.63 -28.39 21.84
CA LEU A 737 18.88 -29.49 21.23
C LEU A 737 19.82 -30.61 20.75
N ALA A 738 20.99 -30.26 20.20
CA ALA A 738 22.04 -31.22 19.85
C ALA A 738 22.52 -31.99 21.10
N TYR A 739 22.76 -31.29 22.22
CA TYR A 739 23.13 -31.91 23.48
C TYR A 739 22.05 -32.84 24.04
N GLN A 740 20.77 -32.43 24.02
CA GLN A 740 19.65 -33.27 24.45
C GLN A 740 19.53 -34.56 23.63
N ARG A 741 19.70 -34.48 22.30
CA ARG A 741 19.70 -35.66 21.43
C ARG A 741 20.88 -36.59 21.69
N ALA A 742 22.07 -36.04 21.95
CA ALA A 742 23.24 -36.83 22.32
C ALA A 742 23.04 -37.55 23.66
N LEU A 743 22.39 -36.90 24.65
CA LEU A 743 22.03 -37.50 25.93
C LEU A 743 20.96 -38.58 25.80
N ALA A 744 19.92 -38.34 25.01
CA ALA A 744 18.87 -39.32 24.73
C ALA A 744 19.43 -40.57 24.04
N LYS A 745 20.38 -40.39 23.09
CA LYS A 745 21.11 -41.52 22.49
C LYS A 745 21.97 -42.27 23.52
N ARG A 746 22.66 -41.57 24.43
CA ARG A 746 23.44 -42.20 25.51
C ARG A 746 22.54 -42.98 26.49
N GLN A 747 21.34 -42.47 26.79
CA GLN A 747 20.36 -43.16 27.64
C GLN A 747 19.77 -44.38 26.93
N ALA A 748 19.35 -44.25 25.68
CA ALA A 748 18.86 -45.36 24.87
C ALA A 748 19.93 -46.45 24.68
N ALA A 749 21.19 -46.08 24.47
CA ALA A 749 22.31 -47.03 24.37
C ALA A 749 22.60 -47.73 25.72
N LYS A 750 22.49 -47.00 26.84
CA LYS A 750 22.61 -47.60 28.19
C LYS A 750 21.47 -48.55 28.52
N GLU A 751 20.23 -48.23 28.11
CA GLU A 751 19.06 -49.09 28.28
C GLU A 751 19.10 -50.32 27.38
N ALA A 752 19.78 -50.24 26.23
CA ALA A 752 20.00 -51.36 25.32
C ALA A 752 21.11 -52.33 25.78
N GLY A 753 21.81 -52.07 26.90
CA GLY A 753 22.74 -53.01 27.52
C GLY A 753 24.13 -53.13 26.89
N ASP A 754 24.50 -52.25 25.96
CA ASP A 754 25.79 -52.32 25.27
C ASP A 754 26.90 -51.61 26.08
N GLY A 755 27.86 -52.38 26.57
CA GLY A 755 29.04 -51.90 27.28
C GLY A 755 30.01 -51.19 26.33
N GLU A 756 30.48 -50.00 26.73
CA GLU A 756 31.52 -49.22 26.05
C GLU A 756 31.31 -48.96 24.53
N ALA A 757 30.16 -48.40 24.15
CA ALA A 757 30.06 -47.74 22.86
C ALA A 757 30.78 -46.36 22.93
N VAL A 758 31.98 -46.27 22.36
CA VAL A 758 32.58 -44.98 21.95
C VAL A 758 31.70 -44.41 20.84
N VAL A 759 30.71 -43.61 21.24
CA VAL A 759 29.84 -42.90 20.31
C VAL A 759 30.67 -41.79 19.67
N GLU A 760 31.15 -42.01 18.45
CA GLU A 760 31.62 -40.93 17.58
C GLU A 760 30.57 -39.82 17.58
N GLU A 761 31.01 -38.59 17.86
CA GLU A 761 30.14 -37.42 17.84
C GLU A 761 29.39 -37.40 16.51
N PRO A 762 28.05 -37.47 16.50
CA PRO A 762 27.32 -37.48 15.24
C PRO A 762 27.48 -36.10 14.59
N THR A 763 28.43 -35.98 13.66
CA THR A 763 28.56 -34.87 12.71
C THR A 763 27.45 -35.00 11.66
N LEU A 764 26.19 -34.78 12.07
CA LEU A 764 25.05 -34.90 11.17
C LEU A 764 24.35 -33.55 11.05
N ASP A 765 24.63 -32.84 9.97
CA ASP A 765 23.86 -31.74 9.34
C ASP A 765 23.25 -30.65 10.29
N ILE A 766 23.85 -30.40 11.45
CA ILE A 766 23.46 -29.28 12.35
C ILE A 766 23.61 -27.94 11.60
N GLU A 767 24.53 -27.86 10.64
CA GLU A 767 24.70 -26.70 9.76
C GLU A 767 23.47 -26.47 8.85
N LYS A 768 22.91 -27.50 8.20
CA LYS A 768 21.79 -27.32 7.26
C LYS A 768 20.47 -26.90 7.92
N VAL A 769 20.13 -27.47 9.09
CA VAL A 769 18.90 -27.11 9.84
C VAL A 769 19.02 -25.70 10.45
N ASN A 770 20.24 -25.30 10.85
CA ASN A 770 20.51 -23.95 11.34
C ASN A 770 20.43 -22.92 10.19
N GLU A 771 20.92 -23.24 9.00
CA GLU A 771 20.87 -22.32 7.85
C GLU A 771 19.45 -22.00 7.38
N GLN A 772 18.57 -22.99 7.25
CA GLN A 772 17.18 -22.77 6.84
C GLN A 772 16.42 -21.90 7.85
N SER A 773 16.57 -22.18 9.14
CA SER A 773 15.95 -21.40 10.22
C SER A 773 16.47 -19.97 10.27
N LEU A 774 17.78 -19.78 10.05
CA LEU A 774 18.40 -18.45 9.96
C LEU A 774 17.88 -17.65 8.76
N ARG A 775 17.65 -18.28 7.60
CA ARG A 775 17.06 -17.60 6.44
C ARG A 775 15.67 -17.08 6.76
N LEU A 776 14.80 -17.92 7.34
CA LEU A 776 13.43 -17.50 7.71
C LEU A 776 13.44 -16.34 8.71
N ILE A 777 14.27 -16.43 9.75
CA ILE A 777 14.39 -15.35 10.74
C ILE A 777 14.88 -14.07 10.07
N ARG A 778 15.94 -14.11 9.26
CA ARG A 778 16.43 -12.91 8.54
C ARG A 778 15.36 -12.30 7.65
N LEU A 779 14.51 -13.12 7.02
CA LEU A 779 13.43 -12.65 6.15
C LEU A 779 12.25 -12.06 6.94
N ALA A 780 11.83 -12.70 8.02
CA ALA A 780 10.80 -12.18 8.93
C ALA A 780 11.24 -10.87 9.56
N LEU A 781 12.49 -10.84 10.02
CA LEU A 781 13.13 -9.63 10.47
C LEU A 781 13.12 -8.61 9.30
N LEU A 782 13.54 -8.96 8.07
CA LEU A 782 13.65 -7.99 6.96
C LEU A 782 12.30 -7.34 6.68
N GLY A 783 11.21 -8.12 6.73
CA GLY A 783 9.85 -7.59 6.68
C GLY A 783 9.56 -6.58 7.79
N GLY A 784 9.96 -6.89 9.03
CA GLY A 784 9.89 -5.95 10.16
C GLY A 784 10.73 -4.69 9.97
N PHE A 785 11.93 -4.79 9.39
CA PHE A 785 12.76 -3.64 9.04
C PHE A 785 12.09 -2.76 7.99
N MET A 786 11.55 -3.35 6.92
CA MET A 786 10.84 -2.64 5.86
C MET A 786 9.57 -1.95 6.38
N ALA A 787 8.82 -2.60 7.28
CA ALA A 787 7.66 -2.00 7.95
C ALA A 787 8.07 -0.82 8.85
N GLY A 788 9.17 -0.96 9.59
CA GLY A 788 9.74 0.14 10.38
C GLY A 788 10.21 1.29 9.50
N LEU A 789 10.84 1.00 8.36
CA LEU A 789 11.29 2.01 7.40
C LEU A 789 10.09 2.74 6.77
N TYR A 790 9.05 2.01 6.39
CA TYR A 790 7.79 2.60 5.93
C TYR A 790 7.20 3.53 6.99
N TRP A 791 7.15 3.11 8.26
CA TRP A 791 6.61 3.94 9.33
C TRP A 791 7.44 5.21 9.57
N VAL A 792 8.77 5.13 9.47
CA VAL A 792 9.63 6.32 9.58
C VAL A 792 9.37 7.30 8.45
N TRP A 793 9.10 6.83 7.22
CA TRP A 793 9.00 7.69 6.03
C TRP A 793 7.57 7.97 5.56
N SER A 794 6.53 7.37 6.17
CA SER A 794 5.17 7.35 5.63
C SER A 794 4.55 8.74 5.46
N ASP A 795 4.90 9.69 6.32
CA ASP A 795 4.37 11.05 6.29
C ASP A 795 5.00 11.92 5.19
N LEU A 796 6.20 11.59 4.73
CA LEU A 796 6.84 12.26 3.60
C LEU A 796 6.45 11.66 2.25
N ILE A 797 5.80 10.49 2.20
CA ILE A 797 5.33 9.90 0.94
C ILE A 797 4.36 10.85 0.24
N SER A 798 3.44 11.48 0.99
CA SER A 798 2.52 12.47 0.43
C SER A 798 3.23 13.72 -0.07
N VAL A 799 4.34 14.13 0.55
CA VAL A 799 5.11 15.30 0.09
C VAL A 799 5.70 15.07 -1.30
N PHE A 800 6.01 13.82 -1.67
CA PHE A 800 6.50 13.50 -3.02
C PHE A 800 5.40 13.53 -4.10
N SER A 801 4.11 13.62 -3.76
CA SER A 801 3.05 13.79 -4.77
C SER A 801 3.18 15.09 -5.55
N TYR A 802 3.88 16.09 -5.02
CA TYR A 802 4.21 17.30 -5.75
C TYR A 802 4.96 17.00 -7.07
N LEU A 803 5.74 15.92 -7.10
CA LEU A 803 6.46 15.47 -8.30
C LEU A 803 5.50 14.98 -9.40
N ASP A 804 4.27 14.61 -9.05
CA ASP A 804 3.22 14.22 -10.00
C ASP A 804 2.72 15.43 -10.81
N ASN A 805 2.80 16.64 -10.22
CA ASN A 805 2.46 17.90 -10.90
C ASN A 805 3.53 18.36 -11.90
N ILE A 806 4.74 17.77 -11.86
CA ILE A 806 5.83 18.11 -12.79
C ILE A 806 5.79 17.15 -13.97
N THR A 807 5.11 17.57 -15.04
CA THR A 807 4.93 16.78 -16.26
C THR A 807 6.22 16.73 -17.08
N LEU A 808 6.67 15.53 -17.44
CA LEU A 808 7.83 15.29 -18.30
C LEU A 808 7.39 15.25 -19.77
N TYR A 809 6.36 14.48 -20.08
CA TYR A 809 5.74 14.40 -21.41
C TYR A 809 4.31 13.85 -21.31
N GLU A 810 3.50 14.09 -22.33
CA GLU A 810 2.12 13.60 -22.43
C GLU A 810 2.02 12.49 -23.48
N TYR A 811 1.18 11.48 -23.22
CA TYR A 811 0.86 10.45 -24.20
C TYR A 811 -0.66 10.30 -24.36
N THR A 812 -1.08 9.86 -25.54
CA THR A 812 -2.49 9.58 -25.79
C THR A 812 -2.87 8.22 -25.23
N SER A 813 -3.84 8.22 -24.32
CA SER A 813 -4.44 7.02 -23.74
C SER A 813 -5.89 6.87 -24.20
N GLY A 814 -6.34 5.63 -24.39
CA GLY A 814 -7.68 5.30 -24.89
C GLY A 814 -7.78 5.07 -26.40
N THR A 815 -8.92 4.54 -26.83
CA THR A 815 -9.21 4.21 -28.23
C THR A 815 -10.42 5.01 -28.73
N GLY A 816 -10.30 5.67 -29.89
CA GLY A 816 -11.42 6.38 -30.53
C GLY A 816 -11.84 7.66 -29.79
N ALA A 817 -13.12 7.79 -29.46
CA ALA A 817 -13.69 9.02 -28.87
C ALA A 817 -13.24 9.32 -27.41
N ASN A 818 -12.64 8.34 -26.72
CA ASN A 818 -12.14 8.48 -25.35
C ASN A 818 -10.62 8.78 -25.30
N MET A 819 -10.03 9.30 -26.38
CA MET A 819 -8.63 9.72 -26.38
C MET A 819 -8.42 10.89 -25.42
N SER A 820 -7.72 10.63 -24.31
CA SER A 820 -7.29 11.64 -23.35
C SER A 820 -5.77 11.72 -23.33
N MET A 821 -5.23 12.94 -23.28
CA MET A 821 -3.80 13.14 -23.05
C MET A 821 -3.53 12.94 -21.56
N VAL A 822 -2.75 11.91 -21.25
CA VAL A 822 -2.33 11.60 -19.88
C VAL A 822 -0.88 12.05 -19.73
N PRO A 823 -0.57 12.95 -18.79
CA PRO A 823 0.80 13.34 -18.50
C PRO A 823 1.53 12.23 -17.74
N ILE A 824 2.81 12.05 -18.04
CA ILE A 824 3.75 11.26 -17.22
C ILE A 824 4.61 12.25 -16.47
N SER A 825 4.68 12.04 -15.17
CA SER A 825 5.34 12.94 -14.24
C SER A 825 6.74 12.43 -13.82
N ILE A 826 7.49 13.27 -13.12
CA ILE A 826 8.73 12.83 -12.45
C ILE A 826 8.41 11.79 -11.38
N GLY A 827 7.27 11.92 -10.70
CA GLY A 827 6.78 10.95 -9.73
C GLY A 827 6.62 9.56 -10.33
N ASP A 828 6.03 9.46 -11.52
CA ASP A 828 5.88 8.19 -12.25
C ASP A 828 7.23 7.56 -12.60
N MET A 829 8.22 8.36 -13.02
CA MET A 829 9.56 7.86 -13.32
C MET A 829 10.26 7.29 -12.08
N LEU A 830 10.15 7.98 -10.93
CA LEU A 830 10.67 7.49 -9.66
C LEU A 830 9.90 6.24 -9.18
N GLY A 831 8.58 6.24 -9.33
CA GLY A 831 7.72 5.09 -9.07
C GLY A 831 8.14 3.86 -9.87
N ALA A 832 8.43 4.02 -11.16
CA ALA A 832 8.94 2.96 -12.02
C ALA A 832 10.29 2.40 -11.52
N LEU A 833 11.23 3.26 -11.10
CA LEU A 833 12.50 2.81 -10.50
C LEU A 833 12.29 2.03 -9.19
N ILE A 834 11.34 2.46 -8.37
CA ILE A 834 10.98 1.76 -7.13
C ILE A 834 10.37 0.39 -7.45
N ILE A 835 9.46 0.30 -8.43
CA ILE A 835 8.87 -0.97 -8.89
C ILE A 835 9.96 -1.93 -9.38
N VAL A 836 10.94 -1.45 -10.16
CA VAL A 836 12.09 -2.26 -10.59
C VAL A 836 12.89 -2.76 -9.38
N GLY A 837 13.17 -1.88 -8.42
CA GLY A 837 13.87 -2.24 -7.18
C GLY A 837 13.13 -3.30 -6.36
N ILE A 838 11.81 -3.14 -6.16
CA ILE A 838 10.95 -4.09 -5.46
C ILE A 838 10.88 -5.42 -6.22
N THR A 839 10.74 -5.39 -7.54
CA THR A 839 10.70 -6.58 -8.39
C THR A 839 11.99 -7.37 -8.27
N PHE A 840 13.15 -6.70 -8.35
CA PHE A 840 14.45 -7.34 -8.16
C PHE A 840 14.58 -7.96 -6.76
N ALA A 841 14.10 -7.27 -5.72
CA ALA A 841 14.09 -7.77 -4.36
C ALA A 841 13.19 -9.00 -4.20
N LEU A 842 11.96 -8.98 -4.74
CA LEU A 842 11.02 -10.10 -4.69
C LEU A 842 11.54 -11.31 -5.47
N ALA A 843 12.02 -11.09 -6.71
CA ALA A 843 12.51 -12.17 -7.58
C ALA A 843 13.72 -12.89 -6.99
N ARG A 844 14.53 -12.19 -6.17
CA ARG A 844 15.70 -12.76 -5.47
C ARG A 844 15.35 -13.45 -4.17
N ASN A 845 14.37 -12.96 -3.41
CA ASN A 845 14.12 -13.42 -2.03
C ASN A 845 12.92 -14.37 -1.91
N LEU A 846 11.84 -14.17 -2.69
CA LEU A 846 10.59 -14.94 -2.58
C LEU A 846 10.73 -16.42 -3.00
N PRO A 847 11.52 -16.80 -4.02
CA PRO A 847 11.74 -18.21 -4.34
C PRO A 847 12.36 -19.01 -3.21
N GLY A 848 13.36 -18.43 -2.53
CA GLY A 848 13.97 -19.05 -1.34
C GLY A 848 13.01 -19.14 -0.15
N LEU A 849 12.07 -18.20 -0.01
CA LEU A 849 11.00 -18.28 0.98
C LEU A 849 10.06 -19.45 0.70
N LEU A 850 9.62 -19.59 -0.55
CA LEU A 850 8.74 -20.68 -0.97
C LEU A 850 9.41 -22.04 -0.70
N GLU A 851 10.70 -22.16 -1.03
CA GLU A 851 11.49 -23.36 -0.79
C GLU A 851 11.49 -23.76 0.68
N VAL A 852 11.77 -22.82 1.59
CA VAL A 852 11.93 -23.13 3.01
C VAL A 852 10.58 -23.27 3.74
N LEU A 853 9.56 -22.46 3.42
CA LEU A 853 8.27 -22.48 4.14
C LEU A 853 7.32 -23.57 3.66
N VAL A 854 7.25 -23.77 2.34
CA VAL A 854 6.22 -24.60 1.70
C VAL A 854 6.86 -25.84 1.12
N LEU A 855 7.83 -25.70 0.21
CA LEU A 855 8.36 -26.85 -0.55
C LEU A 855 9.13 -27.84 0.33
N SER A 856 9.82 -27.37 1.37
CA SER A 856 10.51 -28.24 2.34
C SER A 856 9.57 -29.17 3.13
N ARG A 857 8.30 -28.77 3.27
CA ARG A 857 7.26 -29.55 3.94
C ARG A 857 6.55 -30.51 2.99
N LEU A 858 6.77 -30.35 1.68
CA LEU A 858 6.23 -31.21 0.64
C LEU A 858 7.32 -32.21 0.25
N ASN A 859 6.99 -33.51 0.17
CA ASN A 859 7.94 -34.55 -0.27
C ASN A 859 8.15 -34.50 -1.80
N LEU A 860 8.67 -33.37 -2.31
CA LEU A 860 8.94 -33.14 -3.73
C LEU A 860 10.34 -33.63 -4.10
N ALA A 861 10.48 -34.14 -5.33
CA ALA A 861 11.80 -34.41 -5.89
C ALA A 861 12.59 -33.09 -6.06
N GLN A 862 13.91 -33.14 -5.86
CA GLN A 862 14.79 -31.95 -5.89
C GLN A 862 14.65 -31.12 -7.18
N GLY A 863 14.48 -31.77 -8.33
CA GLY A 863 14.25 -31.10 -9.61
C GLY A 863 12.92 -30.35 -9.70
N SER A 864 11.86 -30.85 -9.05
CA SER A 864 10.55 -30.19 -9.02
C SER A 864 10.58 -28.92 -8.18
N ALA A 865 11.20 -28.97 -7.00
CA ALA A 865 11.32 -27.80 -6.14
C ALA A 865 12.08 -26.66 -6.84
N TYR A 866 13.21 -26.97 -7.47
CA TYR A 866 14.00 -26.01 -8.25
C TYR A 866 13.23 -25.41 -9.44
N ALA A 867 12.47 -26.24 -10.17
CA ALA A 867 11.63 -25.76 -11.26
C ALA A 867 10.54 -24.80 -10.76
N THR A 868 9.87 -25.12 -9.64
CA THR A 868 8.84 -24.26 -9.04
C THR A 868 9.42 -22.91 -8.61
N THR A 869 10.58 -22.89 -7.95
CA THR A 869 11.22 -21.63 -7.53
C THR A 869 11.65 -20.79 -8.73
N THR A 870 12.18 -21.41 -9.79
CA THR A 870 12.61 -20.70 -11.01
C THR A 870 11.42 -20.12 -11.77
N LEU A 871 10.33 -20.87 -11.91
CA LEU A 871 9.10 -20.40 -12.54
C LEU A 871 8.51 -19.21 -11.78
N LEU A 872 8.51 -19.25 -10.44
CA LEU A 872 8.06 -18.13 -9.62
C LEU A 872 8.90 -16.87 -9.88
N SER A 873 10.24 -16.98 -9.98
CA SER A 873 11.09 -15.83 -10.33
C SER A 873 10.72 -15.21 -11.68
N TYR A 874 10.44 -16.03 -12.71
CA TYR A 874 10.03 -15.52 -14.01
C TYR A 874 8.66 -14.84 -13.98
N VAL A 875 7.71 -15.38 -13.21
CA VAL A 875 6.41 -14.73 -13.02
C VAL A 875 6.56 -13.37 -12.34
N ILE A 876 7.36 -13.29 -11.26
CA ILE A 876 7.62 -12.01 -10.57
C ILE A 876 8.29 -11.00 -11.51
N ALA A 877 9.31 -11.43 -12.27
CA ALA A 877 10.01 -10.57 -13.21
C ALA A 877 9.09 -10.07 -14.33
N GLY A 878 8.23 -10.95 -14.87
CA GLY A 878 7.26 -10.59 -15.90
C GLY A 878 6.22 -9.59 -15.41
N ILE A 879 5.64 -9.80 -14.22
CA ILE A 879 4.70 -8.86 -13.60
C ILE A 879 5.38 -7.51 -13.34
N GLY A 880 6.57 -7.52 -12.74
CA GLY A 880 7.31 -6.29 -12.44
C GLY A 880 7.70 -5.50 -13.69
N PHE A 881 8.07 -6.18 -14.78
CA PHE A 881 8.34 -5.56 -16.07
C PHE A 881 7.09 -4.87 -16.64
N VAL A 882 5.95 -5.57 -16.65
CA VAL A 882 4.67 -5.01 -17.12
C VAL A 882 4.23 -3.83 -16.26
N SER A 883 4.32 -3.93 -14.93
CA SER A 883 4.01 -2.82 -14.01
C SER A 883 4.90 -1.61 -14.25
N THR A 884 6.21 -1.81 -14.45
CA THR A 884 7.16 -0.72 -14.75
C THR A 884 6.79 0.00 -16.05
N LEU A 885 6.50 -0.75 -17.12
CA LEU A 885 6.08 -0.17 -18.40
C LEU A 885 4.74 0.58 -18.28
N SER A 886 3.80 0.04 -17.51
CA SER A 886 2.51 0.69 -17.24
C SER A 886 2.68 2.03 -16.53
N THR A 887 3.56 2.11 -15.54
CA THR A 887 3.87 3.37 -14.83
C THR A 887 4.57 4.38 -15.74
N LEU A 888 5.39 3.91 -16.70
CA LEU A 888 5.99 4.76 -17.73
C LEU A 888 5.03 5.11 -18.89
N GLY A 889 3.72 4.88 -18.68
CA GLY A 889 2.64 5.23 -19.61
C GLY A 889 2.57 4.39 -20.89
N VAL A 890 3.13 3.18 -20.89
CA VAL A 890 2.75 2.19 -21.89
C VAL A 890 1.35 1.70 -21.56
N SER A 891 0.36 2.12 -22.36
CA SER A 891 -1.04 1.79 -22.10
C SER A 891 -1.26 0.26 -22.04
N TRP A 892 -2.07 -0.17 -21.07
CA TRP A 892 -2.40 -1.58 -20.88
C TRP A 892 -2.96 -2.23 -22.16
N ASP A 893 -3.78 -1.49 -22.92
CA ASP A 893 -4.33 -1.94 -24.20
C ASP A 893 -3.23 -2.35 -25.21
N LYS A 894 -2.08 -1.65 -25.21
CA LYS A 894 -0.93 -1.98 -26.04
C LYS A 894 -0.12 -3.16 -25.52
N LEU A 895 -0.27 -3.55 -24.25
CA LEU A 895 0.40 -4.72 -23.68
C LEU A 895 -0.49 -5.97 -23.75
N GLN A 896 -1.82 -5.82 -23.77
CA GLN A 896 -2.79 -6.92 -23.82
C GLN A 896 -2.54 -7.87 -24.99
N TRP A 897 -2.29 -7.35 -26.20
CA TRP A 897 -2.06 -8.22 -27.36
C TRP A 897 -0.78 -9.05 -27.23
N LEU A 898 0.28 -8.48 -26.63
CA LEU A 898 1.55 -9.18 -26.38
C LEU A 898 1.36 -10.28 -25.33
N VAL A 899 0.70 -9.96 -24.22
CA VAL A 899 0.39 -10.91 -23.14
C VAL A 899 -0.55 -12.01 -23.66
N ALA A 900 -1.56 -11.66 -24.46
CA ALA A 900 -2.48 -12.60 -25.08
C ALA A 900 -1.76 -13.54 -26.06
N ALA A 901 -0.93 -13.02 -26.96
CA ALA A 901 -0.16 -13.82 -27.90
C ALA A 901 0.81 -14.78 -27.18
N LEU A 902 1.50 -14.29 -26.14
CA LEU A 902 2.38 -15.12 -25.32
C LEU A 902 1.61 -16.21 -24.57
N SER A 903 0.46 -15.87 -23.98
CA SER A 903 -0.40 -16.81 -23.25
C SER A 903 -0.97 -17.90 -24.16
N VAL A 904 -1.42 -17.52 -25.35
CA VAL A 904 -1.90 -18.45 -26.38
C VAL A 904 -0.77 -19.36 -26.86
N GLY A 905 0.40 -18.80 -27.17
CA GLY A 905 1.58 -19.58 -27.57
C GLY A 905 2.03 -20.57 -26.50
N LEU A 906 2.06 -20.14 -25.23
CA LEU A 906 2.37 -21.02 -24.10
C LEU A 906 1.30 -22.10 -23.91
N GLY A 907 0.01 -21.75 -24.05
CA GLY A 907 -1.11 -22.68 -23.98
C GLY A 907 -1.02 -23.78 -25.04
N PHE A 908 -0.72 -23.42 -26.29
CA PHE A 908 -0.47 -24.39 -27.36
C PHE A 908 0.75 -25.27 -27.07
N GLY A 909 1.85 -24.69 -26.58
CA GLY A 909 3.05 -25.46 -26.20
C GLY A 909 2.81 -26.45 -25.05
N MET A 910 1.92 -26.11 -24.11
CA MET A 910 1.57 -26.96 -22.97
C MET A 910 0.40 -27.92 -23.23
N GLN A 911 -0.25 -27.83 -24.40
CA GLN A 911 -1.47 -28.57 -24.72
C GLN A 911 -1.32 -30.09 -24.50
N ALA A 912 -0.22 -30.68 -24.99
CA ALA A 912 0.03 -32.12 -24.84
C ALA A 912 0.21 -32.55 -23.38
N ILE A 913 0.82 -31.70 -22.54
CA ILE A 913 1.00 -31.99 -21.11
C ILE A 913 -0.37 -31.97 -20.41
N PHE A 914 -1.19 -30.96 -20.72
CA PHE A 914 -2.54 -30.84 -20.18
C PHE A 914 -3.45 -32.00 -20.61
N ALA A 915 -3.42 -32.40 -21.88
CA ALA A 915 -4.19 -33.53 -22.38
C ALA A 915 -3.87 -34.82 -21.61
N ASN A 916 -2.58 -35.11 -21.39
CA ASN A 916 -2.16 -36.28 -20.61
C ASN A 916 -2.52 -36.18 -19.12
N PHE A 917 -2.45 -34.98 -18.54
CA PHE A 917 -2.87 -34.74 -17.15
C PHE A 917 -4.37 -35.01 -16.95
N ILE A 918 -5.21 -34.40 -17.79
CA ILE A 918 -6.67 -34.60 -17.74
C ILE A 918 -7.01 -36.07 -18.01
N SER A 919 -6.37 -36.70 -19.00
CA SER A 919 -6.55 -38.13 -19.28
C SER A 919 -6.19 -38.99 -18.07
N GLY A 920 -5.13 -38.63 -17.32
CA GLY A 920 -4.77 -39.30 -16.07
C GLY A 920 -5.85 -39.19 -15.00
N ILE A 921 -6.46 -38.01 -14.83
CA ILE A 921 -7.58 -37.81 -13.90
C ILE A 921 -8.79 -38.66 -14.33
N ILE A 922 -9.12 -38.69 -15.62
CA ILE A 922 -10.23 -39.48 -16.17
C ILE A 922 -10.00 -40.97 -15.87
N ILE A 923 -8.80 -41.50 -16.12
CA ILE A 923 -8.45 -42.90 -15.82
C ILE A 923 -8.64 -43.20 -14.32
N LEU A 924 -8.25 -42.30 -13.43
CA LEU A 924 -8.40 -42.49 -11.98
C LEU A 924 -9.86 -42.45 -11.52
N PHE A 925 -10.68 -41.61 -12.16
CA PHE A 925 -12.08 -41.40 -11.77
C PHE A 925 -13.02 -42.46 -12.38
N GLU A 926 -12.97 -42.65 -13.69
CA GLU A 926 -13.82 -43.60 -14.42
C GLU A 926 -13.33 -45.05 -14.29
N ARG A 927 -12.04 -45.24 -13.97
CA ARG A 927 -11.38 -46.55 -13.77
C ARG A 927 -11.61 -47.55 -14.93
N PRO A 928 -11.42 -47.16 -16.22
CA PRO A 928 -11.45 -48.11 -17.34
C PRO A 928 -10.30 -49.14 -17.27
N VAL A 929 -9.25 -48.82 -16.52
CA VAL A 929 -8.10 -49.67 -16.22
C VAL A 929 -7.70 -49.46 -14.77
N ARG A 930 -7.34 -50.54 -14.08
CA ARG A 930 -6.85 -50.52 -12.69
C ARG A 930 -5.42 -51.04 -12.62
N ILE A 931 -4.72 -50.65 -11.56
CA ILE A 931 -3.41 -51.24 -11.25
C ILE A 931 -3.63 -52.73 -10.97
N GLY A 932 -2.92 -53.59 -11.68
CA GLY A 932 -3.08 -55.04 -11.66
C GLY A 932 -3.90 -55.62 -12.82
N ASP A 933 -4.60 -54.77 -13.60
CA ASP A 933 -5.34 -55.27 -14.76
C ASP A 933 -4.40 -55.72 -15.88
N THR A 934 -4.74 -56.83 -16.55
CA THR A 934 -4.07 -57.26 -17.78
C THR A 934 -4.78 -56.64 -18.97
N ILE A 935 -4.04 -55.85 -19.76
CA ILE A 935 -4.59 -55.07 -20.85
C ILE A 935 -3.80 -55.25 -22.13
N THR A 936 -4.45 -54.98 -23.26
CA THR A 936 -3.82 -54.84 -24.57
C THR A 936 -4.17 -53.47 -25.14
N ILE A 937 -3.15 -52.65 -25.43
CA ILE A 937 -3.28 -51.32 -26.05
C ILE A 937 -2.45 -51.26 -27.33
N GLY A 938 -3.13 -51.15 -28.48
CA GLY A 938 -2.48 -51.38 -29.78
C GLY A 938 -1.86 -52.78 -29.86
N ASN A 939 -0.54 -52.85 -30.05
CA ASN A 939 0.21 -54.12 -30.12
C ASN A 939 0.89 -54.49 -28.79
N LEU A 940 0.70 -53.68 -27.74
CA LEU A 940 1.35 -53.87 -26.44
C LEU A 940 0.39 -54.60 -25.52
N SER A 941 0.81 -55.72 -24.94
CA SER A 941 0.04 -56.45 -23.92
C SER A 941 0.83 -56.55 -22.63
N GLY A 942 0.17 -56.47 -21.48
CA GLY A 942 0.84 -56.57 -20.20
C GLY A 942 -0.04 -56.17 -19.04
N THR A 943 0.54 -56.19 -17.84
CA THR A 943 -0.16 -55.82 -16.61
C THR A 943 0.13 -54.38 -16.22
N VAL A 944 -0.89 -53.63 -15.83
CA VAL A 944 -0.73 -52.23 -15.41
C VAL A 944 -0.05 -52.17 -14.05
N SER A 945 1.18 -51.67 -14.00
CA SER A 945 1.98 -51.65 -12.78
C SER A 945 1.84 -50.34 -11.99
N ARG A 946 1.67 -49.20 -12.68
CA ARG A 946 1.50 -47.90 -12.00
C ARG A 946 0.81 -46.87 -12.89
N ILE A 947 -0.16 -46.15 -12.35
CA ILE A 947 -0.78 -44.98 -13.00
C ILE A 947 -0.16 -43.71 -12.41
N ARG A 948 0.49 -42.87 -13.23
CA ARG A 948 1.00 -41.55 -12.83
C ARG A 948 0.22 -40.45 -13.54
N ILE A 949 0.49 -39.20 -13.18
CA ILE A 949 -0.29 -38.05 -13.65
C ILE A 949 -0.25 -37.84 -15.18
N ARG A 950 0.84 -38.21 -15.86
CA ARG A 950 1.03 -38.00 -17.31
C ARG A 950 1.10 -39.30 -18.12
N ALA A 951 1.46 -40.40 -17.47
CA ALA A 951 1.67 -41.67 -18.15
C ALA A 951 1.38 -42.83 -17.20
N THR A 952 0.97 -43.94 -17.78
CA THR A 952 0.73 -45.21 -17.11
C THR A 952 1.80 -46.20 -17.53
N THR A 953 2.37 -46.93 -16.56
CA THR A 953 3.38 -47.95 -16.79
C THR A 953 2.71 -49.31 -16.89
N ILE A 954 3.00 -50.03 -17.97
CA ILE A 954 2.57 -51.40 -18.22
C ILE A 954 3.81 -52.29 -18.17
N THR A 955 3.74 -53.40 -17.44
CA THR A 955 4.79 -54.41 -17.41
C THR A 955 4.38 -55.57 -18.31
N ASP A 956 5.12 -55.76 -19.41
CA ASP A 956 4.90 -56.85 -20.38
C ASP A 956 5.29 -58.22 -19.80
N PHE A 957 4.91 -59.31 -20.45
CA PHE A 957 5.22 -60.70 -20.06
C PHE A 957 6.74 -60.98 -20.01
N ASP A 958 7.54 -60.21 -20.75
CA ASP A 958 9.02 -60.19 -20.67
C ASP A 958 9.58 -59.40 -19.47
N ARG A 959 8.73 -58.89 -18.57
CA ARG A 959 9.07 -57.95 -17.47
C ARG A 959 9.68 -56.62 -17.92
N LYS A 960 9.32 -56.13 -19.11
CA LYS A 960 9.69 -54.79 -19.59
C LYS A 960 8.68 -53.77 -19.11
N ASP A 961 9.14 -52.67 -18.52
CA ASP A 961 8.30 -51.53 -18.16
C ASP A 961 8.12 -50.58 -19.36
N ILE A 962 6.89 -50.48 -19.83
CA ILE A 962 6.50 -49.65 -20.97
C ILE A 962 5.71 -48.45 -20.45
N ILE A 963 6.19 -47.24 -20.74
CA ILE A 963 5.57 -45.99 -20.30
C ILE A 963 4.66 -45.48 -21.42
N VAL A 964 3.36 -45.57 -21.22
CA VAL A 964 2.34 -45.14 -22.20
C VAL A 964 1.73 -43.81 -21.75
N PRO A 965 1.70 -42.77 -22.60
CA PRO A 965 1.03 -41.51 -22.29
C PRO A 965 -0.45 -41.74 -21.94
N ASN A 966 -0.95 -41.06 -20.91
CA ASN A 966 -2.33 -41.26 -20.45
C ASN A 966 -3.37 -40.94 -21.53
N GLN A 967 -3.08 -39.96 -22.40
CA GLN A 967 -3.96 -39.61 -23.51
C GLN A 967 -4.28 -40.82 -24.40
N THR A 968 -3.31 -41.71 -24.61
CA THR A 968 -3.48 -42.90 -25.46
C THR A 968 -4.56 -43.86 -24.94
N PHE A 969 -4.77 -43.95 -23.62
CA PHE A 969 -5.80 -44.82 -23.03
C PHE A 969 -7.22 -44.29 -23.21
N ILE A 970 -7.36 -42.98 -23.40
CA ILE A 970 -8.67 -42.33 -23.57
C ILE A 970 -9.02 -42.20 -25.05
N THR A 971 -8.04 -41.91 -25.91
CA THR A 971 -8.29 -41.69 -27.34
C THR A 971 -8.17 -42.96 -28.20
N GLY A 972 -7.50 -44.01 -27.71
CA GLY A 972 -7.24 -45.25 -28.45
C GLY A 972 -8.10 -46.43 -28.00
N GLN A 973 -8.19 -47.46 -28.85
CA GLN A 973 -8.85 -48.72 -28.47
C GLN A 973 -7.99 -49.52 -27.49
N LEU A 974 -8.62 -49.96 -26.41
CA LEU A 974 -8.02 -50.74 -25.34
C LEU A 974 -8.87 -51.99 -25.08
N ILE A 975 -8.22 -53.14 -24.91
CA ILE A 975 -8.85 -54.38 -24.45
C ILE A 975 -8.41 -54.63 -23.01
N ASN A 976 -9.35 -54.73 -22.08
CA ASN A 976 -9.08 -55.11 -20.69
C ASN A 976 -9.55 -56.55 -20.46
N TRP A 977 -8.60 -57.44 -20.19
CA TRP A 977 -8.84 -58.87 -20.04
C TRP A 977 -9.33 -59.26 -18.63
N SER A 978 -9.31 -58.33 -17.67
CA SER A 978 -9.59 -58.59 -16.26
C SER A 978 -10.56 -57.60 -15.62
N LEU A 979 -11.31 -56.82 -16.42
CA LEU A 979 -12.13 -55.71 -15.93
C LEU A 979 -13.29 -56.17 -15.01
N THR A 980 -14.03 -57.19 -15.44
CA THR A 980 -15.22 -57.72 -14.74
C THR A 980 -14.91 -59.03 -14.03
N ASP A 981 -14.26 -59.97 -14.74
CA ASP A 981 -13.70 -61.20 -14.21
C ASP A 981 -12.42 -61.56 -14.98
N THR A 982 -11.71 -62.60 -14.53
CA THR A 982 -10.49 -63.12 -15.17
C THR A 982 -10.78 -64.34 -16.06
N VAL A 983 -12.06 -64.70 -16.23
CA VAL A 983 -12.46 -65.93 -16.91
C VAL A 983 -12.29 -65.72 -18.41
N THR A 984 -11.50 -66.56 -19.06
CA THR A 984 -11.30 -66.44 -20.51
C THR A 984 -11.61 -67.73 -21.24
N ARG A 985 -12.21 -67.58 -22.42
CA ARG A 985 -12.48 -68.69 -23.32
C ARG A 985 -11.23 -69.06 -24.11
N VAL A 986 -10.89 -70.34 -24.07
CA VAL A 986 -9.87 -70.99 -24.87
C VAL A 986 -10.57 -71.83 -25.92
N THR A 987 -10.15 -71.67 -27.18
CA THR A 987 -10.69 -72.41 -28.31
C THR A 987 -9.60 -73.27 -28.90
N LEU A 988 -9.82 -74.58 -28.96
CA LEU A 988 -8.95 -75.55 -29.61
C LEU A 988 -9.65 -76.08 -30.87
N LYS A 989 -9.00 -75.95 -32.02
CA LYS A 989 -9.49 -76.50 -33.29
C LYS A 989 -8.67 -77.74 -33.64
N LEU A 990 -9.35 -78.80 -34.05
CA LEU A 990 -8.72 -80.08 -34.37
C LEU A 990 -9.43 -80.72 -35.57
N GLY A 991 -8.65 -81.19 -36.55
CA GLY A 991 -9.15 -81.96 -37.69
C GLY A 991 -8.82 -83.44 -37.54
N VAL A 992 -9.80 -84.32 -37.77
CA VAL A 992 -9.60 -85.79 -37.80
C VAL A 992 -9.90 -86.37 -39.18
N ASP A 993 -9.48 -87.60 -39.47
CA ASP A 993 -9.76 -88.24 -40.78
C ASP A 993 -11.26 -88.44 -41.03
N TYR A 994 -11.68 -88.42 -42.31
CA TYR A 994 -13.08 -88.60 -42.74
C TYR A 994 -13.74 -89.92 -42.29
N GLY A 995 -12.94 -90.95 -42.02
CA GLY A 995 -13.43 -92.24 -41.51
C GLY A 995 -13.56 -92.33 -39.99
N SER A 996 -13.26 -91.27 -39.25
CA SER A 996 -13.25 -91.27 -37.78
C SER A 996 -14.68 -91.26 -37.21
N ASP A 997 -14.89 -91.95 -36.09
CA ASP A 997 -16.14 -91.92 -35.35
C ASP A 997 -16.33 -90.55 -34.67
N LEU A 998 -17.27 -89.76 -35.19
CA LEU A 998 -17.55 -88.39 -34.74
C LEU A 998 -18.03 -88.32 -33.29
N ASP A 999 -18.82 -89.30 -32.84
CA ASP A 999 -19.34 -89.33 -31.48
C ASP A 999 -18.23 -89.67 -30.49
N LEU A 1000 -17.36 -90.63 -30.85
CA LEU A 1000 -16.19 -90.98 -30.06
C LEU A 1000 -15.18 -89.82 -29.97
N VAL A 1001 -14.93 -89.12 -31.08
CA VAL A 1001 -14.07 -87.92 -31.11
C VAL A 1001 -14.62 -86.84 -30.18
N LYS A 1002 -15.93 -86.57 -30.26
CA LYS A 1002 -16.59 -85.60 -29.39
C LYS A 1002 -16.48 -85.99 -27.91
N GLU A 1003 -16.68 -87.26 -27.57
CA GLU A 1003 -16.57 -87.76 -26.19
C GLU A 1003 -15.15 -87.57 -25.65
N LEU A 1004 -14.13 -87.96 -26.41
CA LEU A 1004 -12.73 -87.84 -26.00
C LEU A 1004 -12.28 -86.39 -25.84
N LEU A 1005 -12.73 -85.48 -26.72
CA LEU A 1005 -12.46 -84.05 -26.61
C LEU A 1005 -13.13 -83.43 -25.38
N LEU A 1006 -14.38 -83.79 -25.10
CA LEU A 1006 -15.08 -83.35 -23.89
C LEU A 1006 -14.42 -83.91 -22.63
N LYS A 1007 -13.98 -85.18 -22.65
CA LYS A 1007 -13.26 -85.81 -21.55
C LYS A 1007 -11.92 -85.11 -21.28
N ALA A 1008 -11.17 -84.80 -22.33
CA ALA A 1008 -9.91 -84.07 -22.22
C ALA A 1008 -10.08 -82.71 -21.52
N ALA A 1009 -11.18 -82.00 -21.81
CA ALA A 1009 -11.52 -80.74 -21.15
C ALA A 1009 -12.02 -80.94 -19.71
N ARG A 1010 -12.92 -81.90 -19.46
CA ARG A 1010 -13.53 -82.13 -18.13
C ARG A 1010 -12.55 -82.67 -17.09
N ASP A 1011 -11.59 -83.49 -17.52
CA ASP A 1011 -10.59 -84.10 -16.64
C ASP A 1011 -9.42 -83.14 -16.33
N ASN A 1012 -9.30 -82.01 -17.05
CA ASN A 1012 -8.26 -81.03 -16.81
C ASN A 1012 -8.62 -80.12 -15.61
N PRO A 1013 -7.79 -80.06 -14.55
CA PRO A 1013 -8.11 -79.31 -13.33
C PRO A 1013 -8.16 -77.78 -13.51
N ARG A 1014 -7.60 -77.23 -14.58
CA ARG A 1014 -7.58 -75.79 -14.89
C ARG A 1014 -8.76 -75.35 -15.76
N VAL A 1015 -9.54 -76.27 -16.32
CA VAL A 1015 -10.76 -75.98 -17.08
C VAL A 1015 -11.93 -75.79 -16.10
N LEU A 1016 -12.69 -74.72 -16.30
CA LEU A 1016 -13.89 -74.46 -15.51
C LEU A 1016 -15.02 -75.42 -15.87
N LYS A 1017 -15.72 -75.90 -14.84
CA LYS A 1017 -16.92 -76.73 -15.01
C LYS A 1017 -18.15 -75.89 -15.38
N GLU A 1018 -18.18 -74.65 -14.94
CA GLU A 1018 -19.18 -73.64 -15.29
C GLU A 1018 -18.46 -72.38 -15.76
N PRO A 1019 -18.68 -71.90 -16.99
CA PRO A 1019 -19.50 -72.52 -18.05
C PRO A 1019 -18.89 -73.80 -18.62
N GLU A 1020 -19.74 -74.79 -18.94
CA GLU A 1020 -19.32 -76.12 -19.36
C GLU A 1020 -18.53 -76.09 -20.69
N PRO A 1021 -17.48 -76.92 -20.87
CA PRO A 1021 -16.81 -77.05 -22.16
C PRO A 1021 -17.75 -77.65 -23.21
N HIS A 1022 -17.69 -77.11 -24.42
CA HIS A 1022 -18.49 -77.56 -25.55
C HIS A 1022 -17.60 -77.97 -26.71
N VAL A 1023 -17.95 -79.07 -27.36
CA VAL A 1023 -17.33 -79.50 -28.63
C VAL A 1023 -18.35 -79.35 -29.74
N TYR A 1024 -17.96 -78.62 -30.77
CA TYR A 1024 -18.74 -78.46 -31.99
C TYR A 1024 -18.04 -79.20 -33.14
N PHE A 1025 -18.80 -79.91 -33.96
CA PHE A 1025 -18.37 -80.25 -35.31
C PHE A 1025 -18.77 -79.08 -36.20
N LEU A 1026 -17.80 -78.37 -36.76
CA LEU A 1026 -18.04 -77.10 -37.44
C LEU A 1026 -18.24 -77.27 -38.94
N ASN A 1027 -17.37 -78.04 -39.58
CA ASN A 1027 -17.38 -78.19 -41.03
C ASN A 1027 -16.68 -79.48 -41.49
N PHE A 1028 -17.01 -79.91 -42.71
CA PHE A 1028 -16.22 -80.85 -43.49
C PHE A 1028 -15.11 -80.07 -44.21
N GLY A 1029 -13.87 -80.22 -43.78
CA GLY A 1029 -12.68 -79.55 -44.35
C GLY A 1029 -12.12 -80.27 -45.58
N GLU A 1030 -11.13 -79.69 -46.27
CA GLU A 1030 -10.56 -80.25 -47.52
C GLU A 1030 -9.99 -81.66 -47.36
N SER A 1031 -9.51 -82.02 -46.16
CA SER A 1031 -8.97 -83.35 -45.86
C SER A 1031 -9.31 -83.81 -44.44
N THR A 1032 -10.07 -83.03 -43.69
CA THR A 1032 -10.30 -83.18 -42.24
C THR A 1032 -11.78 -83.02 -41.90
N LEU A 1033 -12.23 -83.68 -40.83
CA LEU A 1033 -13.47 -83.39 -40.13
C LEU A 1033 -13.14 -82.42 -38.99
N ASP A 1034 -13.60 -81.16 -39.11
CA ASP A 1034 -13.15 -80.07 -38.24
C ASP A 1034 -14.00 -79.96 -36.97
N HIS A 1035 -13.36 -80.21 -35.84
CA HIS A 1035 -13.93 -80.03 -34.51
C HIS A 1035 -13.36 -78.81 -33.80
N GLU A 1036 -14.21 -78.13 -33.02
CA GLU A 1036 -13.82 -77.02 -32.17
C GLU A 1036 -14.26 -77.29 -30.73
N LEU A 1037 -13.27 -77.46 -29.85
CA LEU A 1037 -13.45 -77.54 -28.42
C LEU A 1037 -13.31 -76.13 -27.83
N ARG A 1038 -14.39 -75.64 -27.22
CA ARG A 1038 -14.43 -74.39 -26.46
C ARG A 1038 -14.44 -74.72 -24.97
N MET A 1039 -13.50 -74.16 -24.23
CA MET A 1039 -13.39 -74.33 -22.79
C MET A 1039 -13.07 -73.00 -22.12
N HIS A 1040 -13.40 -72.82 -20.85
CA HIS A 1040 -13.07 -71.61 -20.10
C HIS A 1040 -12.04 -71.92 -19.04
N VAL A 1041 -11.12 -70.99 -18.80
CA VAL A 1041 -10.11 -71.08 -17.75
C VAL A 1041 -10.29 -69.93 -16.77
N ARG A 1042 -9.90 -70.15 -15.50
CA ARG A 1042 -10.12 -69.19 -14.42
C ARG A 1042 -9.22 -67.95 -14.53
N GLU A 1043 -7.97 -68.15 -14.94
CA GLU A 1043 -6.97 -67.09 -15.04
C GLU A 1043 -6.38 -67.04 -16.45
N LEU A 1044 -5.95 -65.84 -16.87
CA LEU A 1044 -5.33 -65.65 -18.18
C LEU A 1044 -4.03 -66.47 -18.34
N GLY A 1045 -3.30 -66.69 -17.26
CA GLY A 1045 -2.08 -67.50 -17.23
C GLY A 1045 -2.32 -69.00 -17.49
N ASP A 1046 -3.53 -69.50 -17.25
CA ASP A 1046 -3.87 -70.92 -17.45
C ASP A 1046 -4.13 -71.29 -18.90
N ARG A 1047 -4.30 -70.30 -19.79
CA ARG A 1047 -4.67 -70.52 -21.20
C ARG A 1047 -3.70 -71.44 -21.94
N ASN A 1048 -2.39 -71.16 -21.83
CA ASN A 1048 -1.36 -71.94 -22.52
C ASN A 1048 -1.10 -73.30 -21.85
N PRO A 1049 -0.98 -73.40 -20.51
CA PRO A 1049 -0.89 -74.68 -19.82
C PRO A 1049 -2.05 -75.63 -20.15
N VAL A 1050 -3.30 -75.13 -20.15
CA VAL A 1050 -4.47 -75.93 -20.51
C VAL A 1050 -4.39 -76.45 -21.93
N LEU A 1051 -4.01 -75.58 -22.88
CA LEU A 1051 -3.84 -76.02 -24.28
C LEU A 1051 -2.78 -77.12 -24.40
N ASP A 1052 -1.63 -76.99 -23.74
CA ASP A 1052 -0.59 -78.03 -23.77
C ASP A 1052 -1.09 -79.35 -23.15
N GLU A 1053 -1.67 -79.29 -21.96
CA GLU A 1053 -2.17 -80.45 -21.24
C GLU A 1053 -3.29 -81.18 -22.01
N VAL A 1054 -4.27 -80.43 -22.55
CA VAL A 1054 -5.38 -80.98 -23.34
C VAL A 1054 -4.88 -81.54 -24.67
N ASN A 1055 -3.99 -80.84 -25.40
CA ASN A 1055 -3.43 -81.36 -26.66
C ASN A 1055 -2.64 -82.65 -26.45
N ARG A 1056 -1.84 -82.73 -25.37
CA ARG A 1056 -1.09 -83.95 -25.01
C ARG A 1056 -2.03 -85.10 -24.66
N PHE A 1057 -3.12 -84.82 -23.95
CA PHE A 1057 -4.15 -85.81 -23.65
C PHE A 1057 -4.79 -86.33 -24.94
N ILE A 1058 -5.25 -85.42 -25.80
CA ILE A 1058 -5.89 -85.76 -27.08
C ILE A 1058 -4.97 -86.64 -27.92
N ASN A 1059 -3.73 -86.22 -28.14
CA ASN A 1059 -2.76 -86.97 -28.94
C ASN A 1059 -2.54 -88.40 -28.40
N ARG A 1060 -2.48 -88.56 -27.07
CA ARG A 1060 -2.31 -89.87 -26.44
C ARG A 1060 -3.55 -90.75 -26.59
N GLU A 1061 -4.74 -90.21 -26.33
CA GLU A 1061 -5.98 -90.99 -26.37
C GLU A 1061 -6.45 -91.30 -27.79
N PHE A 1062 -6.26 -90.38 -28.73
CA PHE A 1062 -6.57 -90.60 -30.15
C PHE A 1062 -5.70 -91.73 -30.72
N LYS A 1063 -4.41 -91.77 -30.37
CA LYS A 1063 -3.52 -92.87 -30.75
C LYS A 1063 -3.95 -94.23 -30.19
N LYS A 1064 -4.48 -94.28 -28.96
CA LYS A 1064 -4.99 -95.53 -28.36
C LYS A 1064 -6.27 -96.03 -29.02
N GLN A 1065 -7.13 -95.12 -29.45
CA GLN A 1065 -8.43 -95.43 -30.07
C GLN A 1065 -8.36 -95.49 -31.60
N HIS A 1066 -7.15 -95.49 -32.18
CA HIS A 1066 -6.91 -95.52 -33.63
C HIS A 1066 -7.60 -94.36 -34.41
N ILE A 1067 -7.79 -93.21 -33.76
CA ILE A 1067 -8.26 -91.99 -34.40
C ILE A 1067 -7.03 -91.25 -34.93
N ASN A 1068 -6.95 -91.12 -36.26
CA ASN A 1068 -5.86 -90.41 -36.90
C ASN A 1068 -6.17 -88.91 -36.98
N ILE A 1069 -5.23 -88.10 -36.51
CA ILE A 1069 -5.22 -86.66 -36.77
C ILE A 1069 -4.78 -86.48 -38.22
N SER A 1070 -5.70 -85.99 -39.05
CA SER A 1070 -5.51 -85.96 -40.50
C SER A 1070 -4.38 -85.02 -40.90
N PHE A 1071 -3.53 -85.48 -41.81
CA PHE A 1071 -2.63 -84.64 -42.59
C PHE A 1071 -3.31 -84.32 -43.93
N ARG A 1072 -2.83 -83.29 -44.64
CA ARG A 1072 -3.40 -82.92 -45.95
C ARG A 1072 -3.39 -84.15 -46.88
N GLN A 1073 -4.56 -84.67 -47.22
CA GLN A 1073 -4.71 -85.82 -48.08
C GLN A 1073 -4.77 -85.33 -49.54
N MET A 1074 -4.01 -85.99 -50.42
CA MET A 1074 -4.03 -85.70 -51.85
C MET A 1074 -4.24 -87.00 -52.60
N GLU A 1075 -5.30 -87.05 -53.40
CA GLU A 1075 -5.44 -88.11 -54.38
C GLU A 1075 -4.56 -87.78 -55.59
N ILE A 1076 -3.52 -88.59 -55.81
CA ILE A 1076 -2.59 -88.40 -56.92
C ILE A 1076 -2.99 -89.32 -58.08
N TYR A 1077 -3.41 -88.70 -59.17
CA TYR A 1077 -3.64 -89.36 -60.45
C TYR A 1077 -2.45 -89.09 -61.38
N LEU A 1078 -1.67 -90.13 -61.68
CA LEU A 1078 -0.57 -90.04 -62.63
C LEU A 1078 -1.07 -90.39 -64.02
N LYS A 1079 -0.95 -89.45 -64.96
CA LYS A 1079 -1.20 -89.66 -66.39
C LYS A 1079 0.11 -89.90 -67.12
N ASN A 1080 0.20 -90.98 -67.89
CA ASN A 1080 1.32 -91.16 -68.83
C ASN A 1080 1.06 -90.40 -70.16
N LEU A 1081 2.10 -90.27 -70.99
CA LEU A 1081 2.04 -89.60 -72.31
C LEU A 1081 1.06 -90.27 -73.31
N HIS A 1082 0.53 -91.45 -72.98
CA HIS A 1082 -0.45 -92.21 -73.78
C HIS A 1082 -1.89 -92.08 -73.25
N GLY A 1083 -2.14 -91.24 -72.25
CA GLY A 1083 -3.48 -90.93 -71.75
C GLY A 1083 -4.08 -91.93 -70.75
N GLN A 1084 -3.30 -92.87 -70.20
CA GLN A 1084 -3.76 -93.78 -69.15
C GLN A 1084 -3.56 -93.17 -67.76
N GLU A 1085 -4.61 -93.20 -66.92
CA GLU A 1085 -4.62 -92.72 -65.53
C GLU A 1085 -4.34 -93.84 -64.53
N TYR A 1086 -3.39 -93.63 -63.62
CA TYR A 1086 -3.11 -94.51 -62.48
C TYR A 1086 -3.33 -93.74 -61.17
N LYS A 1087 -4.25 -94.23 -60.31
CA LYS A 1087 -4.43 -93.70 -58.95
C LYS A 1087 -3.39 -94.32 -58.02
N MET A 1088 -2.56 -93.49 -57.40
CA MET A 1088 -1.57 -93.96 -56.44
C MET A 1088 -2.22 -94.16 -55.06
N VAL A 1089 -2.01 -95.33 -54.45
CA VAL A 1089 -2.50 -95.66 -53.09
C VAL A 1089 -1.28 -95.83 -52.16
N PRO A 1090 -1.28 -95.27 -50.92
CA PRO A 1090 -0.17 -95.40 -49.98
C PRO A 1090 0.06 -96.84 -49.49
N ILE A 1091 1.30 -97.18 -49.14
CA ILE A 1091 1.68 -98.46 -48.49
C ILE A 1091 1.88 -98.19 -46.97
N GLU A 1092 1.24 -98.97 -46.10
CA GLU A 1092 1.38 -98.86 -44.63
C GLU A 1092 2.73 -99.43 -44.12
N PRO A 1093 3.41 -98.80 -43.14
CA PRO A 1093 4.68 -99.30 -42.60
C PRO A 1093 4.54 -100.19 -41.33
N GLU A 1094 5.17 -101.36 -41.33
CA GLU A 1094 5.29 -102.31 -40.20
C GLU A 1094 6.14 -101.80 -39.01
N ALA A 1095 5.80 -102.20 -37.78
CA ALA A 1095 6.45 -101.83 -36.52
C ALA A 1095 7.79 -102.55 -36.26
N LYS A 1096 8.77 -101.87 -35.63
CA LYS A 1096 10.03 -102.48 -35.14
C LYS A 1096 10.31 -102.22 -33.65
N THR A 1097 10.65 -103.30 -32.96
CA THR A 1097 10.96 -103.50 -31.53
C THR A 1097 12.39 -103.03 -31.16
N ILE A 1098 12.61 -102.58 -29.91
CA ILE A 1098 13.92 -102.21 -29.35
C ILE A 1098 14.33 -103.22 -28.25
N VAL A 1099 15.62 -103.60 -28.20
CA VAL A 1099 16.28 -104.40 -27.14
C VAL A 1099 17.53 -103.60 -26.63
N PRO A 1100 17.94 -103.69 -25.34
CA PRO A 1100 18.68 -102.62 -24.62
C PRO A 1100 20.20 -102.85 -24.47
N ILE A 1101 20.93 -101.86 -23.93
CA ILE A 1101 22.37 -101.97 -23.55
C ILE A 1101 22.59 -101.50 -22.08
N PRO A 1102 23.44 -102.16 -21.27
CA PRO A 1102 23.58 -101.93 -19.82
C PRO A 1102 24.75 -101.00 -19.40
N ASP A 1103 24.76 -100.71 -18.10
CA ASP A 1103 25.55 -99.76 -17.31
C ASP A 1103 27.09 -99.77 -17.41
N GLY A 1104 27.69 -98.58 -17.24
CA GLY A 1104 28.82 -98.39 -16.31
C GLY A 1104 30.18 -97.94 -16.85
N LYS A 1105 30.44 -96.61 -16.91
CA LYS A 1105 31.57 -95.88 -16.27
C LYS A 1105 31.64 -94.40 -16.72
N PRO A 1106 32.18 -93.48 -15.88
CA PRO A 1106 31.70 -92.09 -15.85
C PRO A 1106 32.59 -91.05 -16.55
N LEU A 1107 31.90 -89.95 -16.92
CA LEU A 1107 32.29 -88.53 -17.02
C LEU A 1107 33.66 -88.16 -17.62
N ARG A 1108 33.62 -87.51 -18.79
CA ARG A 1108 34.59 -86.48 -19.19
C ARG A 1108 33.84 -85.15 -19.34
N GLU A 1109 34.22 -84.15 -18.55
CA GLU A 1109 33.83 -82.76 -18.79
C GLU A 1109 34.38 -82.30 -20.16
N PRO A 1110 33.60 -81.53 -20.95
CA PRO A 1110 34.11 -80.91 -22.16
C PRO A 1110 34.86 -79.60 -21.83
N PRO A 1111 35.90 -79.25 -22.62
CA PRO A 1111 36.63 -77.99 -22.47
C PRO A 1111 35.85 -76.81 -23.08
N ALA A 1112 36.18 -75.61 -22.61
CA ALA A 1112 35.71 -74.35 -23.16
C ALA A 1112 36.37 -74.02 -24.52
N SER A 1113 35.57 -73.60 -25.50
CA SER A 1113 35.99 -72.88 -26.72
C SER A 1113 34.80 -72.02 -27.20
N ARG A 1114 34.85 -70.70 -27.02
CA ARG A 1114 35.32 -69.66 -27.97
C ARG A 1114 34.41 -69.49 -29.21
N LEU A 1115 33.74 -68.33 -29.20
CA LEU A 1115 33.50 -67.36 -30.30
C LEU A 1115 33.45 -67.90 -31.74
N ASP A 1116 32.27 -67.84 -32.36
CA ASP A 1116 31.90 -66.79 -33.33
C ASP A 1116 30.37 -66.60 -33.36
#